data_AF-A0A969DVF2-F1
#
_entry.id   AF-A0A969DVF2-F1
#
_cell.length_a   1.000
_cell.length_b   1.000
_cell.length_c   1.000
_cell.angle_alpha   90.00
_cell.angle_beta   90.00
_cell.angle_gamma   90.00
#
_symmetry.space_group_name_H-M   'P 1'
#
loop_
_entity.id
_entity.type
_entity.pdbx_description
1 polymer ?
#
loop_
_entity_poly.entity_id
_entity_poly.type
_entity_poly.pdbx_seq_one_letter_code
_entity_poly.pdbx_strand_id
1 'polypeptide(L)'
;MMGGARGAYSRDRNTIYLAASSLEVDNLTGLQGTLIEEVGHYIDTLLNPDGETPGDEGELFRSVVLGNALGDAELLQVRAEDDFGVITLDGVAIAVEQDNSLTSARNIGTLIGTQTFTDFVGSTDTNDYYRFNVTATSNFTLGLNRLSADADVQILNSAGVVLQSSLASGTNPEAITRTLTPGTYYARVYPFWGSTNYNLSLSAVPRDSAGNSLTTARNIGTLSSTQTFTDFVGSVDTNDYYRFSVGTTSNFSLALNGLSADADVQILNSAGVVLQSSLASGTSPESIRRTLTAGTYYVRVYPFGGNTNYTLALSAPAVPTIPDSAGNTLGTARNIGTLSGTRTFTDFVGSVDTNDYYRFSLGTTSNFSLALNGLGADADVQLLNSAGVLVQSSLASGTNPESITRTLASGTYYVRVYPFNGSNTNYSLSLSASPPSQFNSTYGYGLANAAAAVARATGQTTPFASVPDLGGNNWGNDLVNAPEAWARGYTGRGVVVAVIDSGVDINHQDLRNNLWTNSREIAGNGIDDDRNGYVDDIYGWNFGIGQNNNNVLPGTTSSGQGHGTHVAGTIAAANNGIGMTGVAHGSRIMSLRMGNVDNSGRFTNGGSLAQAIRYAVDNGARVINMSLGWPDSPELRSALAYAASRNVITVSAAGNETQSSPGTPARYATEWGVSVGAVNRDRVIASFSNRAGSNSQMQHVMAPGVQVYSTLPGNRYGFLDGTSMASPHVAGVVALMLSANPNLTSAQVRSILTSSATRLA
;
A
#
# COMPACT_ATOMS: atom_id res chain seq x y z
N MET A 1 -52.09 -55.47 -49.60
CA MET A 1 -51.72 -56.75 -48.95
C MET A 1 -51.11 -56.41 -47.59
N MET A 2 -51.48 -57.11 -46.52
CA MET A 2 -51.23 -56.72 -45.12
C MET A 2 -49.78 -56.85 -44.62
N GLY A 3 -48.79 -57.12 -45.48
CA GLY A 3 -47.37 -57.17 -45.09
C GLY A 3 -46.96 -58.25 -44.07
N GLY A 4 -47.90 -59.03 -43.53
CA GLY A 4 -47.69 -59.98 -42.43
C GLY A 4 -48.51 -59.68 -41.17
N ALA A 5 -49.19 -58.53 -41.10
CA ALA A 5 -50.09 -58.17 -40.01
C ALA A 5 -51.34 -59.08 -39.94
N ARG A 6 -51.94 -59.18 -38.75
CA ARG A 6 -53.15 -60.00 -38.49
C ARG A 6 -54.45 -59.25 -38.71
N GLY A 7 -54.43 -57.93 -38.59
CA GLY A 7 -55.49 -56.99 -38.96
C GLY A 7 -54.93 -55.82 -39.79
N ALA A 8 -55.83 -54.91 -40.20
CA ALA A 8 -55.53 -53.52 -40.53
C ALA A 8 -56.83 -52.70 -40.64
N TYR A 9 -56.94 -51.58 -39.92
CA TYR A 9 -57.95 -50.55 -40.14
C TYR A 9 -57.63 -49.71 -41.39
N SER A 10 -58.65 -49.38 -42.19
CA SER A 10 -58.53 -48.52 -43.37
C SER A 10 -59.41 -47.29 -43.23
N ARG A 11 -58.80 -46.14 -42.90
CA ARG A 11 -59.44 -44.82 -42.80
C ARG A 11 -60.27 -44.49 -44.05
N ASP A 12 -59.69 -44.61 -45.25
CA ASP A 12 -60.34 -44.35 -46.55
C ASP A 12 -61.64 -45.12 -46.80
N ARG A 13 -61.80 -46.30 -46.18
CA ARG A 13 -62.95 -47.20 -46.38
C ARG A 13 -63.78 -47.40 -45.11
N ASN A 14 -63.39 -46.74 -44.02
CA ASN A 14 -63.88 -46.97 -42.66
C ASN A 14 -64.15 -48.46 -42.37
N THR A 15 -63.16 -49.31 -42.64
CA THR A 15 -63.30 -50.78 -42.60
C THR A 15 -62.10 -51.42 -41.94
N ILE A 16 -62.34 -52.28 -40.95
CA ILE A 16 -61.32 -53.20 -40.41
C ILE A 16 -61.23 -54.42 -41.32
N TYR A 17 -60.02 -54.72 -41.79
CA TYR A 17 -59.71 -55.94 -42.52
C TYR A 17 -58.99 -56.92 -41.60
N LEU A 18 -59.28 -58.21 -41.71
CA LEU A 18 -58.59 -59.28 -40.97
C LEU A 18 -57.87 -60.22 -41.94
N ALA A 19 -56.68 -60.67 -41.56
CA ALA A 19 -55.94 -61.67 -42.33
C ALA A 19 -56.66 -63.03 -42.28
N ALA A 20 -56.70 -63.76 -43.39
CA ALA A 20 -57.35 -65.08 -43.45
C ALA A 20 -56.76 -66.08 -42.43
N SER A 21 -55.44 -66.01 -42.19
CA SER A 21 -54.75 -66.78 -41.16
C SER A 21 -55.23 -66.54 -39.73
N SER A 22 -55.91 -65.43 -39.46
CA SER A 22 -56.51 -65.11 -38.16
C SER A 22 -57.83 -65.86 -37.92
N LEU A 23 -58.38 -66.52 -38.95
CA LEU A 23 -59.62 -67.32 -38.90
C LEU A 23 -59.36 -68.85 -38.94
N GLU A 24 -58.13 -69.28 -39.21
CA GLU A 24 -57.77 -70.70 -39.39
C GLU A 24 -57.31 -71.40 -38.09
N VAL A 25 -57.33 -70.71 -36.95
CA VAL A 25 -56.80 -71.20 -35.67
C VAL A 25 -57.83 -71.01 -34.57
N ASP A 26 -58.01 -72.01 -33.69
CA ASP A 26 -58.87 -71.96 -32.49
C ASP A 26 -58.30 -71.02 -31.39
N ASN A 27 -57.90 -69.80 -31.77
CA ASN A 27 -57.31 -68.78 -30.91
C ASN A 27 -58.22 -67.54 -30.85
N LEU A 28 -59.41 -67.73 -30.28
CA LEU A 28 -60.39 -66.67 -30.03
C LEU A 28 -59.78 -65.46 -29.32
N THR A 29 -58.88 -65.69 -28.35
CA THR A 29 -58.19 -64.62 -27.60
C THR A 29 -57.28 -63.78 -28.51
N GLY A 30 -56.56 -64.41 -29.44
CA GLY A 30 -55.72 -63.70 -30.41
C GLY A 30 -56.54 -62.88 -31.41
N LEU A 31 -57.65 -63.42 -31.89
CA LEU A 31 -58.59 -62.73 -32.78
C LEU A 31 -59.28 -61.56 -32.07
N GLN A 32 -59.69 -61.74 -30.81
CA GLN A 32 -60.25 -60.67 -29.97
C GLN A 32 -59.24 -59.55 -29.74
N GLY A 33 -57.98 -59.90 -29.44
CA GLY A 33 -56.89 -58.92 -29.36
C GLY A 33 -56.77 -58.09 -30.63
N THR A 34 -56.66 -58.76 -31.78
CA THR A 34 -56.56 -58.12 -33.11
C THR A 34 -57.75 -57.20 -33.41
N LEU A 35 -58.97 -57.59 -33.02
CA LEU A 35 -60.15 -56.74 -33.24
C LEU A 35 -60.16 -55.49 -32.35
N ILE A 36 -59.63 -55.57 -31.13
CA ILE A 36 -59.53 -54.41 -30.23
C ILE A 36 -58.36 -53.49 -30.67
N GLU A 37 -57.24 -54.08 -31.12
CA GLU A 37 -56.12 -53.44 -31.86
C GLU A 37 -56.66 -52.44 -32.91
N GLU A 38 -57.43 -52.95 -33.87
CA GLU A 38 -57.91 -52.18 -35.02
C GLU A 38 -59.08 -51.22 -34.69
N VAL A 39 -59.81 -51.47 -33.59
CA VAL A 39 -60.80 -50.52 -33.07
C VAL A 39 -60.11 -49.34 -32.37
N GLY A 40 -58.96 -49.57 -31.72
CA GLY A 40 -58.14 -48.50 -31.17
C GLY A 40 -57.66 -47.55 -32.26
N HIS A 41 -57.08 -48.08 -33.34
CA HIS A 41 -56.70 -47.28 -34.52
C HIS A 41 -57.88 -46.58 -35.21
N TYR A 42 -59.11 -47.11 -35.12
CA TYR A 42 -60.29 -46.37 -35.58
C TYR A 42 -60.59 -45.15 -34.68
N ILE A 43 -60.58 -45.33 -33.35
CA ILE A 43 -60.87 -44.27 -32.38
C ILE A 43 -59.82 -43.15 -32.47
N ASP A 44 -58.54 -43.51 -32.58
CA ASP A 44 -57.43 -42.61 -32.88
C ASP A 44 -57.74 -41.70 -34.09
N THR A 45 -58.14 -42.27 -35.24
CA THR A 45 -58.47 -41.43 -36.43
C THR A 45 -59.69 -40.50 -36.28
N LEU A 46 -60.44 -40.58 -35.17
CA LEU A 46 -61.49 -39.61 -34.80
C LEU A 46 -60.96 -38.48 -33.89
N LEU A 47 -59.87 -38.73 -33.16
CA LEU A 47 -59.20 -37.81 -32.24
C LEU A 47 -57.97 -37.12 -32.88
N ASN A 48 -57.43 -37.67 -33.97
CA ASN A 48 -56.34 -37.10 -34.74
C ASN A 48 -56.79 -36.83 -36.20
N PRO A 49 -57.46 -35.70 -36.48
CA PRO A 49 -58.00 -35.43 -37.82
C PRO A 49 -56.91 -35.16 -38.86
N ASP A 50 -55.78 -34.56 -38.46
CA ASP A 50 -54.79 -33.99 -39.38
C ASP A 50 -53.80 -35.01 -39.97
N GLY A 51 -53.71 -36.21 -39.39
CA GLY A 51 -53.08 -37.36 -40.05
C GLY A 51 -51.55 -37.38 -40.04
N GLU A 52 -50.94 -36.93 -38.94
CA GLU A 52 -49.59 -37.36 -38.54
C GLU A 52 -49.57 -38.88 -38.26
N THR A 53 -48.40 -39.45 -37.93
CA THR A 53 -48.10 -40.90 -38.01
C THR A 53 -49.14 -41.84 -37.38
N PRO A 54 -49.81 -42.72 -38.17
CA PRO A 54 -50.53 -43.87 -37.64
C PRO A 54 -49.53 -44.98 -37.27
N GLY A 55 -49.51 -45.47 -36.03
CA GLY A 55 -48.41 -46.33 -35.57
C GLY A 55 -48.68 -47.37 -34.48
N ASP A 56 -49.10 -46.93 -33.27
CA ASP A 56 -48.84 -47.70 -32.04
C ASP A 56 -50.08 -47.79 -31.11
N GLU A 57 -51.04 -46.90 -31.29
CA GLU A 57 -52.07 -46.51 -30.32
C GLU A 57 -53.09 -47.64 -30.13
N GLY A 58 -53.35 -48.41 -31.20
CA GLY A 58 -54.19 -49.60 -31.19
C GLY A 58 -53.68 -50.69 -30.25
N GLU A 59 -52.36 -50.90 -30.16
CA GLU A 59 -51.76 -51.91 -29.26
C GLU A 59 -51.79 -51.45 -27.79
N LEU A 60 -51.64 -50.15 -27.53
CA LEU A 60 -51.82 -49.55 -26.21
C LEU A 60 -53.28 -49.60 -25.76
N PHE A 61 -54.21 -49.21 -26.63
CA PHE A 61 -55.66 -49.29 -26.41
C PHE A 61 -56.11 -50.73 -26.13
N ARG A 62 -55.67 -51.68 -26.96
CA ARG A 62 -55.87 -53.12 -26.75
C ARG A 62 -55.35 -53.57 -25.40
N SER A 63 -54.15 -53.15 -25.01
CA SER A 63 -53.54 -53.52 -23.74
C SER A 63 -54.37 -53.05 -22.54
N VAL A 64 -54.83 -51.79 -22.56
CA VAL A 64 -55.71 -51.23 -21.52
C VAL A 64 -57.07 -51.93 -21.48
N VAL A 65 -57.72 -52.14 -22.62
CA VAL A 65 -59.06 -52.77 -22.70
C VAL A 65 -59.03 -54.24 -22.26
N LEU A 66 -57.92 -54.96 -22.49
CA LEU A 66 -57.71 -56.32 -21.99
C LEU A 66 -57.27 -56.37 -20.50
N GLY A 67 -57.12 -55.22 -19.84
CA GLY A 67 -56.80 -55.12 -18.42
C GLY A 67 -55.31 -55.26 -18.08
N ASN A 68 -54.41 -55.10 -19.05
CA ASN A 68 -52.98 -55.05 -18.81
C ASN A 68 -52.59 -53.66 -18.24
N ALA A 69 -51.64 -53.64 -17.32
CA ALA A 69 -51.07 -52.40 -16.82
C ALA A 69 -49.97 -51.90 -17.79
N LEU A 70 -50.06 -50.63 -18.17
CA LEU A 70 -49.02 -49.97 -18.96
C LEU A 70 -47.78 -49.67 -18.10
N GLY A 71 -46.59 -49.89 -18.66
CA GLY A 71 -45.31 -49.53 -18.06
C GLY A 71 -44.97 -48.05 -18.19
N ASP A 72 -43.92 -47.59 -17.49
CA ASP A 72 -43.56 -46.16 -17.45
C ASP A 72 -43.27 -45.54 -18.83
N ALA A 73 -42.74 -46.32 -19.78
CA ALA A 73 -42.47 -45.86 -21.15
C ALA A 73 -43.77 -45.70 -21.97
N GLU A 74 -44.70 -46.65 -21.86
CA GLU A 74 -46.02 -46.61 -22.50
C GLU A 74 -46.88 -45.48 -21.88
N LEU A 75 -46.78 -45.27 -20.57
CA LEU A 75 -47.39 -44.13 -19.86
C LEU A 75 -46.72 -42.77 -20.15
N LEU A 76 -45.52 -42.76 -20.73
CA LEU A 76 -44.86 -41.56 -21.25
C LEU A 76 -45.31 -41.28 -22.67
N GLN A 77 -45.48 -42.32 -23.49
CA GLN A 77 -46.03 -42.26 -24.85
C GLN A 77 -47.46 -41.69 -24.83
N VAL A 78 -48.39 -42.33 -24.10
CA VAL A 78 -49.79 -41.84 -23.90
C VAL A 78 -49.89 -40.40 -23.34
N ARG A 79 -48.82 -39.86 -22.73
CA ARG A 79 -48.76 -38.47 -22.24
C ARG A 79 -48.10 -37.49 -23.21
N ALA A 80 -47.48 -37.97 -24.27
CA ALA A 80 -46.85 -37.19 -25.33
C ALA A 80 -47.75 -37.03 -26.56
N GLU A 81 -48.78 -37.86 -26.71
CA GLU A 81 -49.78 -37.75 -27.78
C GLU A 81 -50.52 -36.40 -27.73
N ASP A 82 -50.90 -35.90 -28.90
CA ASP A 82 -51.60 -34.63 -29.10
C ASP A 82 -53.07 -34.79 -29.54
N ASP A 83 -53.64 -35.98 -29.34
CA ASP A 83 -55.06 -36.31 -29.55
C ASP A 83 -56.01 -35.28 -28.95
N PHE A 84 -56.99 -34.84 -29.75
CA PHE A 84 -57.94 -33.78 -29.38
C PHE A 84 -59.37 -34.05 -29.89
N GLY A 85 -60.36 -33.40 -29.28
CA GLY A 85 -61.75 -33.44 -29.68
C GLY A 85 -62.68 -34.27 -28.78
N VAL A 86 -63.84 -34.64 -29.33
CA VAL A 86 -65.00 -35.13 -28.54
C VAL A 86 -65.53 -36.46 -29.08
N ILE A 87 -65.35 -37.52 -28.29
CA ILE A 87 -66.01 -38.81 -28.54
C ILE A 87 -67.38 -38.84 -27.85
N THR A 88 -68.36 -39.53 -28.45
CA THR A 88 -69.67 -39.74 -27.84
C THR A 88 -69.84 -41.20 -27.42
N LEU A 89 -69.89 -41.45 -26.12
CA LEU A 89 -70.10 -42.77 -25.53
C LEU A 89 -71.49 -42.83 -24.89
N ASP A 90 -72.35 -43.76 -25.35
CA ASP A 90 -73.73 -43.92 -24.88
C ASP A 90 -74.59 -42.62 -24.87
N GLY A 91 -74.30 -41.70 -25.80
CA GLY A 91 -74.96 -40.40 -25.91
C GLY A 91 -74.38 -39.30 -25.01
N VAL A 92 -73.32 -39.60 -24.25
CA VAL A 92 -72.55 -38.62 -23.46
C VAL A 92 -71.32 -38.19 -24.25
N ALA A 93 -71.17 -36.88 -24.46
CA ALA A 93 -69.96 -36.29 -25.00
C ALA A 93 -68.83 -36.31 -23.96
N ILE A 94 -67.69 -36.87 -24.33
CA ILE A 94 -66.46 -36.90 -23.53
C ILE A 94 -65.38 -36.18 -24.36
N ALA A 95 -64.90 -35.05 -23.84
CA ALA A 95 -63.74 -34.36 -24.40
C ALA A 95 -62.45 -35.09 -24.01
N VAL A 96 -61.51 -35.19 -24.95
CA VAL A 96 -60.19 -35.81 -24.77
C VAL A 96 -59.15 -34.74 -25.06
N GLU A 97 -58.76 -33.99 -24.03
CA GLU A 97 -57.81 -32.86 -24.11
C GLU A 97 -57.18 -32.63 -22.72
N GLN A 98 -56.01 -31.97 -22.68
CA GLN A 98 -55.28 -31.78 -21.43
C GLN A 98 -55.24 -30.35 -20.89
N ASP A 99 -55.51 -29.27 -21.62
CA ASP A 99 -55.05 -27.92 -21.23
C ASP A 99 -56.10 -26.92 -20.72
N ASN A 100 -57.32 -27.38 -20.38
CA ASN A 100 -58.43 -26.56 -19.84
C ASN A 100 -58.24 -26.04 -18.40
N SER A 101 -57.00 -26.01 -17.88
CA SER A 101 -56.66 -25.40 -16.60
C SER A 101 -55.20 -24.92 -16.53
N LEU A 102 -54.90 -23.95 -15.67
CA LEU A 102 -53.51 -23.51 -15.40
C LEU A 102 -52.57 -24.65 -14.95
N THR A 103 -53.11 -25.69 -14.33
CA THR A 103 -52.37 -26.87 -13.86
C THR A 103 -52.06 -27.88 -14.96
N SER A 104 -52.83 -27.87 -16.04
CA SER A 104 -52.78 -28.87 -17.10
C SER A 104 -52.39 -28.27 -18.46
N ALA A 105 -52.32 -26.93 -18.52
CA ALA A 105 -51.82 -26.07 -19.59
C ALA A 105 -50.68 -26.66 -20.46
N ARG A 106 -50.89 -26.65 -21.78
CA ARG A 106 -49.93 -27.07 -22.82
C ARG A 106 -48.61 -26.32 -22.67
N ASN A 107 -47.55 -27.03 -22.33
CA ASN A 107 -46.24 -26.44 -22.01
C ASN A 107 -45.39 -26.25 -23.27
N ILE A 108 -45.44 -25.05 -23.86
CA ILE A 108 -44.73 -24.71 -25.11
C ILE A 108 -43.28 -24.22 -24.88
N GLY A 109 -42.77 -24.37 -23.66
CA GLY A 109 -41.37 -24.11 -23.33
C GLY A 109 -41.01 -22.61 -23.30
N THR A 110 -39.86 -22.24 -23.83
CA THR A 110 -39.42 -20.83 -23.91
C THR A 110 -39.83 -20.26 -25.26
N LEU A 111 -40.48 -19.09 -25.29
CA LEU A 111 -40.76 -18.40 -26.54
C LEU A 111 -39.46 -17.91 -27.19
N ILE A 112 -39.11 -18.53 -28.31
CA ILE A 112 -38.00 -18.16 -29.18
C ILE A 112 -38.58 -17.96 -30.57
N GLY A 113 -38.56 -16.73 -31.07
CA GLY A 113 -39.25 -16.36 -32.33
C GLY A 113 -40.77 -16.36 -32.17
N THR A 114 -41.48 -16.65 -33.26
CA THR A 114 -42.94 -16.79 -33.28
C THR A 114 -43.31 -18.27 -33.36
N GLN A 115 -44.13 -18.74 -32.42
CA GLN A 115 -44.73 -20.08 -32.43
C GLN A 115 -46.22 -19.96 -32.78
N THR A 116 -46.78 -20.98 -33.41
CA THR A 116 -48.18 -21.01 -33.86
C THR A 116 -48.84 -22.34 -33.54
N PHE A 117 -50.09 -22.30 -33.08
CA PHE A 117 -50.89 -23.45 -32.65
C PHE A 117 -52.29 -23.33 -33.25
N THR A 118 -52.92 -24.45 -33.56
CA THR A 118 -54.31 -24.51 -34.03
C THR A 118 -55.09 -25.42 -33.10
N ASP A 119 -56.27 -24.96 -32.68
CA ASP A 119 -57.10 -25.68 -31.71
C ASP A 119 -58.58 -25.22 -31.80
N PHE A 120 -59.42 -25.68 -30.86
CA PHE A 120 -60.86 -25.40 -30.81
C PHE A 120 -61.34 -25.01 -29.40
N VAL A 121 -62.24 -24.01 -29.32
CA VAL A 121 -62.99 -23.69 -28.09
C VAL A 121 -64.50 -23.69 -28.33
N GLY A 122 -65.31 -24.07 -27.32
CA GLY A 122 -66.78 -24.05 -27.44
C GLY A 122 -67.57 -24.28 -26.14
N SER A 123 -68.59 -25.14 -26.18
CA SER A 123 -69.40 -25.47 -24.99
C SER A 123 -68.93 -26.72 -24.23
N THR A 124 -68.00 -27.49 -24.80
CA THR A 124 -67.51 -28.78 -24.30
C THR A 124 -66.05 -28.73 -23.90
N ASP A 125 -65.21 -28.11 -24.73
CA ASP A 125 -64.04 -27.38 -24.23
C ASP A 125 -64.44 -25.93 -23.97
N THR A 126 -63.89 -25.30 -22.92
CA THR A 126 -64.16 -23.89 -22.60
C THR A 126 -62.90 -23.04 -22.40
N ASN A 127 -61.70 -23.63 -22.43
CA ASN A 127 -60.45 -22.89 -22.29
C ASN A 127 -59.27 -23.71 -22.80
N ASP A 128 -58.33 -23.05 -23.47
CA ASP A 128 -57.01 -23.62 -23.76
C ASP A 128 -55.95 -22.77 -23.11
N TYR A 129 -55.11 -23.36 -22.26
CA TYR A 129 -54.03 -22.66 -21.57
C TYR A 129 -52.66 -23.07 -22.12
N TYR A 130 -51.95 -22.11 -22.71
CA TYR A 130 -50.60 -22.30 -23.23
C TYR A 130 -49.57 -21.72 -22.25
N ARG A 131 -48.83 -22.59 -21.55
CA ARG A 131 -47.78 -22.21 -20.60
C ARG A 131 -46.46 -21.98 -21.32
N PHE A 132 -45.86 -20.81 -21.12
CA PHE A 132 -44.55 -20.47 -21.69
C PHE A 132 -43.65 -19.68 -20.74
N ASN A 133 -42.36 -19.68 -21.06
CA ASN A 133 -41.35 -18.86 -20.39
C ASN A 133 -40.84 -17.75 -21.30
N VAL A 134 -40.57 -16.60 -20.70
CA VAL A 134 -39.80 -15.51 -21.31
C VAL A 134 -38.50 -15.38 -20.53
N THR A 135 -37.36 -15.39 -21.22
CA THR A 135 -36.04 -15.32 -20.57
C THR A 135 -35.54 -13.91 -20.36
N ALA A 136 -35.90 -12.95 -21.22
CA ALA A 136 -35.48 -11.55 -21.17
C ALA A 136 -36.66 -10.58 -21.06
N THR A 137 -36.42 -9.31 -20.71
CA THR A 137 -37.49 -8.32 -20.83
C THR A 137 -37.82 -8.12 -22.31
N SER A 138 -39.02 -8.55 -22.73
CA SER A 138 -39.36 -8.78 -24.13
C SER A 138 -40.64 -8.06 -24.52
N ASN A 139 -40.69 -7.57 -25.76
CA ASN A 139 -41.91 -7.17 -26.42
C ASN A 139 -42.65 -8.44 -26.87
N PHE A 140 -43.72 -8.77 -26.15
CA PHE A 140 -44.56 -9.92 -26.43
C PHE A 140 -45.75 -9.52 -27.29
N THR A 141 -46.07 -10.39 -28.25
CA THR A 141 -47.25 -10.30 -29.12
C THR A 141 -47.98 -11.63 -29.11
N LEU A 142 -49.30 -11.57 -28.96
CA LEU A 142 -50.23 -12.68 -29.15
C LEU A 142 -51.24 -12.28 -30.21
N GLY A 143 -51.56 -13.16 -31.14
CA GLY A 143 -52.63 -12.97 -32.11
C GLY A 143 -53.47 -14.23 -32.31
N LEU A 144 -54.80 -14.10 -32.30
CA LEU A 144 -55.77 -15.18 -32.59
C LEU A 144 -56.46 -14.91 -33.92
N ASN A 145 -56.59 -15.90 -34.80
CA ASN A 145 -57.30 -15.76 -36.08
C ASN A 145 -57.98 -17.07 -36.52
N ARG A 146 -58.59 -17.07 -37.71
CA ARG A 146 -59.42 -18.17 -38.30
C ARG A 146 -60.73 -18.50 -37.56
N LEU A 147 -61.26 -17.55 -36.80
CA LEU A 147 -62.49 -17.71 -36.03
C LEU A 147 -63.75 -17.88 -36.92
N SER A 148 -64.62 -18.81 -36.56
CA SER A 148 -65.98 -19.02 -37.09
C SER A 148 -67.09 -18.63 -36.10
N ALA A 149 -66.75 -18.43 -34.83
CA ALA A 149 -67.62 -17.91 -33.77
C ALA A 149 -66.78 -17.02 -32.82
N ASP A 150 -67.41 -16.46 -31.77
CA ASP A 150 -66.82 -15.42 -30.92
C ASP A 150 -65.94 -16.04 -29.81
N ALA A 151 -64.65 -15.69 -29.76
CA ALA A 151 -63.67 -16.22 -28.80
C ALA A 151 -62.61 -15.17 -28.44
N ASP A 152 -62.42 -15.01 -27.13
CA ASP A 152 -61.55 -14.02 -26.50
C ASP A 152 -60.15 -14.61 -26.20
N VAL A 153 -59.18 -13.73 -25.90
CA VAL A 153 -57.85 -14.13 -25.38
C VAL A 153 -57.42 -13.36 -24.14
N GLN A 154 -56.66 -14.04 -23.28
CA GLN A 154 -56.04 -13.48 -22.09
C GLN A 154 -54.56 -13.86 -22.00
N ILE A 155 -53.76 -12.99 -21.37
CA ILE A 155 -52.42 -13.33 -20.90
C ILE A 155 -52.34 -13.20 -19.37
N LEU A 156 -51.81 -14.21 -18.71
CA LEU A 156 -51.78 -14.37 -17.26
C LEU A 156 -50.35 -14.59 -16.74
N ASN A 157 -50.09 -14.23 -15.48
CA ASN A 157 -48.82 -14.55 -14.81
C ASN A 157 -48.82 -15.97 -14.21
N SER A 158 -47.68 -16.38 -13.64
CA SER A 158 -47.51 -17.67 -12.95
C SER A 158 -48.43 -17.94 -11.75
N ALA A 159 -49.15 -16.93 -11.25
CA ALA A 159 -50.14 -17.06 -10.19
C ALA A 159 -51.60 -17.08 -10.72
N GLY A 160 -51.79 -17.16 -12.05
CA GLY A 160 -53.12 -17.15 -12.67
C GLY A 160 -53.81 -15.78 -12.69
N VAL A 161 -53.09 -14.69 -12.42
CA VAL A 161 -53.66 -13.33 -12.48
C VAL A 161 -53.60 -12.84 -13.93
N VAL A 162 -54.75 -12.46 -14.48
CA VAL A 162 -54.86 -11.83 -15.81
C VAL A 162 -54.11 -10.50 -15.82
N LEU A 163 -53.23 -10.35 -16.79
CA LEU A 163 -52.40 -9.16 -17.00
C LEU A 163 -52.93 -8.26 -18.12
N GLN A 164 -53.60 -8.87 -19.12
CA GLN A 164 -54.28 -8.19 -20.22
C GLN A 164 -55.23 -9.17 -20.92
N SER A 165 -56.31 -8.65 -21.52
CA SER A 165 -57.25 -9.38 -22.37
C SER A 165 -57.42 -8.68 -23.72
N SER A 166 -57.91 -9.40 -24.73
CA SER A 166 -58.50 -8.85 -25.95
C SER A 166 -59.87 -9.52 -26.15
N LEU A 167 -60.86 -8.71 -26.55
CA LEU A 167 -62.31 -9.00 -26.49
C LEU A 167 -63.04 -8.45 -27.75
N ALA A 168 -62.54 -8.79 -28.93
CA ALA A 168 -62.97 -8.29 -30.24
C ALA A 168 -64.13 -9.12 -30.82
N SER A 169 -65.36 -8.69 -30.50
CA SER A 169 -66.60 -9.40 -30.84
C SER A 169 -66.72 -9.99 -32.26
N GLY A 170 -67.40 -11.13 -32.34
CA GLY A 170 -67.67 -11.87 -33.57
C GLY A 170 -66.46 -12.66 -34.06
N THR A 171 -66.27 -12.74 -35.38
CA THR A 171 -65.15 -13.48 -35.99
C THR A 171 -63.93 -12.59 -36.26
N ASN A 172 -63.74 -11.53 -35.47
CA ASN A 172 -62.62 -10.61 -35.64
C ASN A 172 -61.34 -11.21 -35.01
N PRO A 173 -60.15 -11.00 -35.59
CA PRO A 173 -58.90 -11.45 -34.97
C PRO A 173 -58.61 -10.74 -33.65
N GLU A 174 -58.17 -11.50 -32.64
CA GLU A 174 -57.70 -10.94 -31.37
C GLU A 174 -56.22 -10.58 -31.42
N ALA A 175 -55.82 -9.56 -30.67
CA ALA A 175 -54.40 -9.18 -30.54
C ALA A 175 -54.05 -8.60 -29.17
N ILE A 176 -52.99 -9.11 -28.54
CA ILE A 176 -52.35 -8.53 -27.36
C ILE A 176 -50.92 -8.15 -27.70
N THR A 177 -50.48 -6.97 -27.29
CA THR A 177 -49.07 -6.56 -27.29
C THR A 177 -48.72 -5.99 -25.93
N ARG A 178 -47.66 -6.53 -25.29
CA ARG A 178 -47.26 -6.15 -23.93
C ARG A 178 -45.77 -6.34 -23.72
N THR A 179 -45.15 -5.56 -22.84
CA THR A 179 -43.81 -5.92 -22.33
C THR A 179 -43.94 -6.98 -21.23
N LEU A 180 -43.23 -8.11 -21.38
CA LEU A 180 -43.08 -9.15 -20.36
C LEU A 180 -41.67 -9.08 -19.76
N THR A 181 -41.55 -9.12 -18.44
CA THR A 181 -40.28 -9.34 -17.75
C THR A 181 -39.91 -10.84 -17.79
N PRO A 182 -38.68 -11.25 -17.44
CA PRO A 182 -38.35 -12.66 -17.31
C PRO A 182 -39.29 -13.40 -16.36
N GLY A 183 -39.76 -14.60 -16.74
CA GLY A 183 -40.69 -15.40 -15.94
C GLY A 183 -41.58 -16.35 -16.75
N THR A 184 -42.42 -17.11 -16.04
CA THR A 184 -43.44 -17.99 -16.61
C THR A 184 -44.78 -17.27 -16.74
N TYR A 185 -45.43 -17.44 -17.88
CA TYR A 185 -46.72 -16.86 -18.25
C TYR A 185 -47.63 -17.90 -18.89
N TYR A 186 -48.90 -17.57 -19.00
CA TYR A 186 -49.91 -18.39 -19.66
C TYR A 186 -50.71 -17.53 -20.64
N ALA A 187 -50.84 -17.97 -21.88
CA ALA A 187 -51.91 -17.49 -22.75
C ALA A 187 -53.15 -18.35 -22.52
N ARG A 188 -54.33 -17.76 -22.57
CA ARG A 188 -55.63 -18.45 -22.47
C ARG A 188 -56.49 -18.04 -23.64
N VAL A 189 -57.00 -19.01 -24.40
CA VAL A 189 -58.10 -18.83 -25.36
C VAL A 189 -59.37 -19.31 -24.67
N TYR A 190 -60.52 -18.64 -24.86
CA TYR A 190 -61.81 -19.11 -24.35
C TYR A 190 -62.97 -18.58 -25.21
N PRO A 191 -64.10 -19.31 -25.30
CA PRO A 191 -65.22 -18.92 -26.15
C PRO A 191 -66.07 -17.86 -25.45
N PHE A 192 -66.47 -16.83 -26.19
CA PHE A 192 -67.45 -15.84 -25.76
C PHE A 192 -68.86 -16.23 -26.22
N TRP A 193 -69.02 -16.64 -27.49
CA TRP A 193 -70.30 -17.10 -28.02
C TRP A 193 -70.14 -18.07 -29.20
N GLY A 194 -70.70 -19.27 -29.04
CA GLY A 194 -70.63 -20.35 -30.02
C GLY A 194 -69.39 -21.22 -29.84
N SER A 195 -69.05 -21.98 -30.89
CA SER A 195 -67.88 -22.84 -30.93
C SER A 195 -67.04 -22.51 -32.16
N THR A 196 -65.71 -22.49 -32.02
CA THR A 196 -64.81 -22.05 -33.09
C THR A 196 -63.46 -22.76 -33.04
N ASN A 197 -62.96 -23.12 -34.22
CA ASN A 197 -61.54 -23.38 -34.41
C ASN A 197 -60.78 -22.05 -34.39
N TYR A 198 -59.48 -22.09 -34.11
CA TYR A 198 -58.62 -20.91 -34.18
C TYR A 198 -57.18 -21.25 -34.61
N ASN A 199 -56.40 -20.19 -34.85
CA ASN A 199 -54.95 -20.22 -34.97
C ASN A 199 -54.38 -19.15 -34.02
N LEU A 200 -53.67 -19.62 -32.99
CA LEU A 200 -53.00 -18.81 -31.97
C LEU A 200 -51.54 -18.64 -32.36
N SER A 201 -51.07 -17.39 -32.37
CA SER A 201 -49.67 -17.03 -32.59
C SER A 201 -49.10 -16.35 -31.35
N LEU A 202 -47.92 -16.76 -30.91
CA LEU A 202 -47.24 -16.25 -29.72
C LEU A 202 -45.79 -15.91 -30.07
N SER A 203 -45.33 -14.71 -29.72
CA SER A 203 -43.95 -14.31 -29.91
C SER A 203 -43.46 -13.39 -28.79
N ALA A 204 -42.19 -13.52 -28.42
CA ALA A 204 -41.53 -12.64 -27.48
C ALA A 204 -40.15 -12.25 -28.05
N VAL A 205 -39.98 -10.98 -28.39
CA VAL A 205 -38.71 -10.45 -28.88
C VAL A 205 -38.03 -9.68 -27.74
N PRO A 206 -36.84 -10.10 -27.28
CA PRO A 206 -36.05 -9.34 -26.31
C PRO A 206 -35.90 -7.88 -26.73
N ARG A 207 -35.95 -6.96 -25.77
CA ARG A 207 -35.86 -5.53 -26.04
C ARG A 207 -34.40 -5.10 -26.12
N ASP A 208 -33.84 -5.02 -27.33
CA ASP A 208 -32.61 -4.26 -27.62
C ASP A 208 -32.78 -2.84 -27.05
N SER A 209 -32.03 -2.52 -26.01
CA SER A 209 -31.90 -1.16 -25.48
C SER A 209 -30.47 -0.61 -25.63
N ALA A 210 -29.58 -1.35 -26.32
CA ALA A 210 -28.16 -1.05 -26.46
C ALA A 210 -27.57 -1.40 -27.84
N GLY A 211 -28.34 -1.21 -28.92
CA GLY A 211 -27.99 -1.15 -30.33
C GLY A 211 -26.69 -1.82 -30.81
N ASN A 212 -26.86 -2.83 -31.66
CA ASN A 212 -25.87 -3.72 -32.30
C ASN A 212 -24.66 -3.12 -33.09
N SER A 213 -24.36 -1.83 -32.99
CA SER A 213 -23.22 -1.18 -33.67
C SER A 213 -22.73 0.08 -32.94
N LEU A 214 -21.50 0.52 -33.22
CA LEU A 214 -20.94 1.79 -32.71
C LEU A 214 -21.81 3.03 -33.08
N THR A 215 -22.59 2.95 -34.16
CA THR A 215 -23.52 4.00 -34.62
C THR A 215 -24.87 3.97 -33.91
N THR A 216 -25.34 2.79 -33.49
CA THR A 216 -26.61 2.61 -32.75
C THR A 216 -26.40 2.52 -31.24
N ALA A 217 -25.15 2.56 -30.78
CA ALA A 217 -24.75 2.43 -29.40
C ALA A 217 -25.52 3.36 -28.44
N ARG A 218 -26.00 2.82 -27.33
CA ARG A 218 -26.67 3.58 -26.27
C ARG A 218 -25.74 4.62 -25.69
N ASN A 219 -26.04 5.90 -25.92
CA ASN A 219 -25.26 7.00 -25.36
C ASN A 219 -25.59 7.20 -23.87
N ILE A 220 -24.64 6.88 -22.99
CA ILE A 220 -24.77 7.00 -21.53
C ILE A 220 -24.09 8.26 -20.95
N GLY A 221 -23.64 9.16 -21.83
CA GLY A 221 -23.06 10.45 -21.45
C GLY A 221 -21.67 10.37 -20.84
N THR A 222 -21.39 11.21 -19.84
CA THR A 222 -20.10 11.24 -19.14
C THR A 222 -20.17 10.39 -17.87
N LEU A 223 -19.20 9.48 -17.68
CA LEU A 223 -19.13 8.66 -16.47
C LEU A 223 -18.55 9.46 -15.28
N SER A 224 -19.38 10.27 -14.62
CA SER A 224 -19.02 11.00 -13.38
C SER A 224 -19.24 10.19 -12.09
N SER A 225 -20.05 9.15 -12.16
CA SER A 225 -20.37 8.22 -11.08
C SER A 225 -20.67 6.85 -11.66
N THR A 226 -20.77 5.81 -10.82
CA THR A 226 -21.18 4.49 -11.29
C THR A 226 -22.60 4.54 -11.87
N GLN A 227 -22.76 4.04 -13.09
CA GLN A 227 -24.06 3.83 -13.76
C GLN A 227 -24.26 2.33 -14.01
N THR A 228 -25.51 1.87 -13.94
CA THR A 228 -25.87 0.45 -14.09
C THR A 228 -26.96 0.28 -15.14
N PHE A 229 -26.78 -0.73 -16.00
CA PHE A 229 -27.68 -1.06 -17.11
C PHE A 229 -28.03 -2.55 -17.07
N THR A 230 -29.18 -2.91 -17.63
CA THR A 230 -29.63 -4.30 -17.82
C THR A 230 -30.14 -4.44 -19.23
N ASP A 231 -29.67 -5.47 -19.94
CA ASP A 231 -30.00 -5.78 -21.33
C ASP A 231 -29.78 -7.29 -21.57
N PHE A 232 -29.84 -7.74 -22.82
CA PHE A 232 -29.80 -9.13 -23.24
C PHE A 232 -28.93 -9.31 -24.48
N VAL A 233 -28.04 -10.30 -24.46
CA VAL A 233 -27.32 -10.77 -25.65
C VAL A 233 -27.62 -12.24 -25.97
N GLY A 234 -27.65 -12.59 -27.25
CA GLY A 234 -27.90 -13.93 -27.74
C GLY A 234 -28.03 -14.02 -29.26
N SER A 235 -28.67 -15.07 -29.75
CA SER A 235 -28.84 -15.35 -31.19
C SER A 235 -29.66 -14.31 -31.96
N VAL A 236 -30.53 -13.57 -31.28
CA VAL A 236 -31.38 -12.50 -31.86
C VAL A 236 -30.86 -11.09 -31.59
N ASP A 237 -29.96 -10.94 -30.62
CA ASP A 237 -29.38 -9.67 -30.19
C ASP A 237 -27.89 -9.88 -29.94
N THR A 238 -27.09 -9.66 -30.98
CA THR A 238 -25.72 -10.22 -31.03
C THR A 238 -24.68 -9.35 -30.34
N ASN A 239 -24.98 -8.09 -30.06
CA ASN A 239 -24.03 -7.11 -29.57
C ASN A 239 -24.75 -5.96 -28.87
N ASP A 240 -24.35 -5.64 -27.65
CA ASP A 240 -24.79 -4.43 -26.97
C ASP A 240 -23.65 -3.42 -26.85
N TYR A 241 -23.76 -2.30 -27.56
CA TYR A 241 -22.81 -1.19 -27.51
C TYR A 241 -23.29 -0.05 -26.62
N TYR A 242 -22.46 0.34 -25.65
CA TYR A 242 -22.67 1.51 -24.79
C TYR A 242 -21.60 2.57 -25.08
N ARG A 243 -22.01 3.75 -25.52
CA ARG A 243 -21.12 4.88 -25.81
C ARG A 243 -21.03 5.82 -24.61
N PHE A 244 -19.83 6.11 -24.14
CA PHE A 244 -19.60 7.05 -23.04
C PHE A 244 -18.41 7.98 -23.31
N SER A 245 -18.26 8.98 -22.44
CA SER A 245 -17.11 9.88 -22.43
C SER A 245 -16.54 10.07 -21.03
N VAL A 246 -15.26 10.45 -20.97
CA VAL A 246 -14.56 10.89 -19.77
C VAL A 246 -13.93 12.26 -20.05
N GLY A 247 -14.11 13.21 -19.12
CA GLY A 247 -13.67 14.60 -19.32
C GLY A 247 -12.22 14.88 -18.93
N THR A 248 -11.60 13.98 -18.16
CA THR A 248 -10.21 14.01 -17.71
C THR A 248 -9.65 12.59 -17.76
N THR A 249 -8.37 12.41 -17.43
CA THR A 249 -7.83 11.06 -17.18
C THR A 249 -8.57 10.43 -16.01
N SER A 250 -9.16 9.24 -16.21
CA SER A 250 -10.05 8.56 -15.27
C SER A 250 -9.69 7.09 -15.07
N ASN A 251 -9.84 6.60 -13.84
CA ASN A 251 -9.75 5.18 -13.50
C ASN A 251 -11.07 4.48 -13.88
N PHE A 252 -11.17 3.95 -15.10
CA PHE A 252 -12.34 3.22 -15.57
C PHE A 252 -12.41 1.81 -14.94
N SER A 253 -13.62 1.44 -14.52
CA SER A 253 -13.98 0.10 -14.08
C SER A 253 -15.31 -0.34 -14.68
N LEU A 254 -15.36 -1.59 -15.11
CA LEU A 254 -16.53 -2.29 -15.63
C LEU A 254 -16.74 -3.58 -14.84
N ALA A 255 -18.00 -3.93 -14.59
CA ALA A 255 -18.40 -5.25 -14.13
C ALA A 255 -19.66 -5.73 -14.87
N LEU A 256 -19.63 -6.95 -15.42
CA LEU A 256 -20.77 -7.64 -16.01
C LEU A 256 -21.22 -8.76 -15.06
N ASN A 257 -22.49 -8.78 -14.68
CA ASN A 257 -23.03 -9.73 -13.69
C ASN A 257 -24.38 -10.29 -14.15
N GLY A 258 -24.89 -11.30 -13.46
CA GLY A 258 -26.25 -11.83 -13.70
C GLY A 258 -26.38 -12.70 -14.95
N LEU A 259 -25.27 -13.27 -15.42
CA LEU A 259 -25.23 -14.13 -16.60
C LEU A 259 -25.91 -15.49 -16.32
N SER A 260 -26.74 -15.94 -17.25
CA SER A 260 -27.34 -17.28 -17.32
C SER A 260 -26.72 -18.16 -18.42
N ALA A 261 -25.93 -17.57 -19.31
CA ALA A 261 -25.15 -18.22 -20.35
C ALA A 261 -23.87 -17.39 -20.63
N ASP A 262 -22.97 -17.89 -21.46
CA ASP A 262 -21.63 -17.34 -21.64
C ASP A 262 -21.63 -16.06 -22.50
N ALA A 263 -21.09 -14.96 -21.97
CA ALA A 263 -21.01 -13.67 -22.66
C ALA A 263 -19.80 -12.84 -22.21
N ASP A 264 -19.02 -12.41 -23.21
CA ASP A 264 -17.79 -11.66 -23.08
C ASP A 264 -18.06 -10.15 -23.00
N VAL A 265 -17.04 -9.38 -22.59
CA VAL A 265 -17.08 -7.91 -22.65
C VAL A 265 -15.78 -7.27 -23.14
N GLN A 266 -15.91 -6.20 -23.93
CA GLN A 266 -14.82 -5.42 -24.50
C GLN A 266 -14.99 -3.93 -24.18
N ILE A 267 -13.87 -3.22 -24.02
CA ILE A 267 -13.80 -1.75 -24.11
C ILE A 267 -13.04 -1.35 -25.39
N LEU A 268 -13.56 -0.36 -26.11
CA LEU A 268 -13.05 0.11 -27.39
C LEU A 268 -12.87 1.64 -27.38
N ASN A 269 -11.95 2.14 -28.21
CA ASN A 269 -11.77 3.57 -28.45
C ASN A 269 -12.81 4.14 -29.44
N SER A 270 -12.75 5.44 -29.70
CA SER A 270 -13.64 6.14 -30.65
C SER A 270 -13.54 5.67 -32.10
N ALA A 271 -12.47 4.95 -32.48
CA ALA A 271 -12.29 4.35 -33.81
C ALA A 271 -12.74 2.87 -33.88
N GLY A 272 -13.31 2.34 -32.79
CA GLY A 272 -13.74 0.93 -32.73
C GLY A 272 -12.60 -0.07 -32.49
N VAL A 273 -11.41 0.39 -32.12
CA VAL A 273 -10.29 -0.50 -31.78
C VAL A 273 -10.45 -0.98 -30.33
N VAL A 274 -10.44 -2.30 -30.13
CA VAL A 274 -10.47 -2.93 -28.80
C VAL A 274 -9.23 -2.53 -28.01
N LEU A 275 -9.43 -2.00 -26.81
CA LEU A 275 -8.39 -1.62 -25.86
C LEU A 275 -8.12 -2.71 -24.81
N GLN A 276 -9.15 -3.48 -24.45
CA GLN A 276 -9.10 -4.61 -23.51
C GLN A 276 -10.39 -5.44 -23.62
N SER A 277 -10.27 -6.74 -23.34
CA SER A 277 -11.38 -7.70 -23.23
C SER A 277 -11.34 -8.38 -21.86
N SER A 278 -12.48 -8.92 -21.43
CA SER A 278 -12.61 -9.95 -20.40
C SER A 278 -13.44 -11.09 -21.01
N LEU A 279 -13.01 -12.34 -20.77
CA LEU A 279 -13.41 -13.57 -21.48
C LEU A 279 -13.55 -14.76 -20.49
N ALA A 280 -14.28 -14.55 -19.39
CA ALA A 280 -14.45 -15.51 -18.30
C ALA A 280 -15.61 -16.49 -18.59
N SER A 281 -15.25 -17.71 -18.98
CA SER A 281 -16.17 -18.75 -19.44
C SER A 281 -17.36 -19.04 -18.51
N GLY A 282 -18.50 -19.37 -19.10
CA GLY A 282 -19.72 -19.80 -18.43
C GLY A 282 -20.51 -18.63 -17.83
N THR A 283 -21.05 -18.82 -16.62
CA THR A 283 -21.82 -17.76 -15.93
C THR A 283 -20.96 -16.91 -14.99
N SER A 284 -19.65 -16.82 -15.27
CA SER A 284 -18.70 -16.07 -14.44
C SER A 284 -18.84 -14.56 -14.66
N PRO A 285 -18.82 -13.71 -13.61
CA PRO A 285 -18.83 -12.27 -13.80
C PRO A 285 -17.59 -11.75 -14.51
N GLU A 286 -17.77 -10.88 -15.50
CA GLU A 286 -16.67 -10.22 -16.19
C GLU A 286 -16.25 -8.93 -15.50
N SER A 287 -14.97 -8.57 -15.60
CA SER A 287 -14.53 -7.25 -15.14
C SER A 287 -13.35 -6.69 -15.92
N ILE A 288 -13.38 -5.38 -16.16
CA ILE A 288 -12.27 -4.64 -16.78
C ILE A 288 -11.92 -3.46 -15.86
N ARG A 289 -10.63 -3.24 -15.61
CA ARG A 289 -10.10 -2.04 -14.96
C ARG A 289 -8.97 -1.47 -15.80
N ARG A 290 -9.07 -0.20 -16.17
CA ARG A 290 -8.11 0.49 -17.04
C ARG A 290 -8.14 1.99 -16.79
N THR A 291 -7.04 2.70 -17.05
CA THR A 291 -7.09 4.18 -17.13
C THR A 291 -7.37 4.64 -18.55
N LEU A 292 -8.30 5.59 -18.66
CA LEU A 292 -8.71 6.23 -19.91
C LEU A 292 -8.30 7.71 -19.86
N THR A 293 -7.77 8.24 -20.95
CA THR A 293 -7.54 9.68 -21.13
C THR A 293 -8.85 10.37 -21.49
N ALA A 294 -8.90 11.71 -21.44
CA ALA A 294 -10.09 12.46 -21.87
C ALA A 294 -10.49 12.09 -23.32
N GLY A 295 -11.73 11.64 -23.52
CA GLY A 295 -12.13 11.05 -24.80
C GLY A 295 -13.51 10.39 -24.80
N THR A 296 -13.88 9.84 -25.96
CA THR A 296 -15.08 9.00 -26.17
C THR A 296 -14.67 7.54 -26.31
N TYR A 297 -15.40 6.66 -25.64
CA TYR A 297 -15.15 5.22 -25.59
C TYR A 297 -16.46 4.44 -25.73
N TYR A 298 -16.31 3.15 -26.01
CA TYR A 298 -17.42 2.22 -26.15
C TYR A 298 -17.18 1.00 -25.28
N VAL A 299 -18.24 0.46 -24.68
CA VAL A 299 -18.28 -0.91 -24.16
C VAL A 299 -19.08 -1.73 -25.16
N ARG A 300 -18.67 -2.98 -25.39
CA ARG A 300 -19.39 -3.98 -26.17
C ARG A 300 -19.59 -5.23 -25.30
N VAL A 301 -20.82 -5.62 -25.03
CA VAL A 301 -21.17 -6.96 -24.53
C VAL A 301 -21.59 -7.81 -25.72
N TYR A 302 -21.19 -9.08 -25.78
CA TYR A 302 -21.60 -9.99 -26.86
C TYR A 302 -21.63 -11.45 -26.37
N PRO A 303 -22.49 -12.31 -26.94
CA PRO A 303 -22.63 -13.68 -26.47
C PRO A 303 -21.46 -14.53 -26.97
N PHE A 304 -20.91 -15.37 -26.11
CA PHE A 304 -19.92 -16.39 -26.47
C PHE A 304 -20.58 -17.77 -26.58
N GLY A 305 -21.56 -18.07 -25.73
CA GLY A 305 -22.20 -19.38 -25.65
C GLY A 305 -23.61 -19.33 -25.06
N GLY A 306 -24.60 -19.13 -25.93
CA GLY A 306 -26.02 -19.13 -25.57
C GLY A 306 -26.63 -17.73 -25.44
N ASN A 307 -27.84 -17.69 -24.89
CA ASN A 307 -28.65 -16.49 -24.72
C ASN A 307 -28.66 -16.09 -23.24
N THR A 308 -28.28 -14.85 -22.91
CA THR A 308 -28.18 -14.38 -21.53
C THR A 308 -28.64 -12.94 -21.34
N ASN A 309 -29.30 -12.68 -20.21
CA ASN A 309 -29.39 -11.33 -19.68
C ASN A 309 -28.07 -10.95 -19.01
N TYR A 310 -27.88 -9.67 -18.71
CA TYR A 310 -26.82 -9.22 -17.83
C TYR A 310 -27.20 -7.95 -17.06
N THR A 311 -26.37 -7.61 -16.09
CA THR A 311 -26.30 -6.31 -15.41
C THR A 311 -24.89 -5.75 -15.59
N LEU A 312 -24.77 -4.65 -16.33
CA LEU A 312 -23.52 -3.97 -16.64
C LEU A 312 -23.37 -2.73 -15.75
N ALA A 313 -22.35 -2.70 -14.91
CA ALA A 313 -21.99 -1.54 -14.09
C ALA A 313 -20.71 -0.87 -14.61
N LEU A 314 -20.75 0.44 -14.86
CA LEU A 314 -19.67 1.24 -15.42
C LEU A 314 -19.35 2.43 -14.52
N SER A 315 -18.08 2.68 -14.24
CA SER A 315 -17.61 3.83 -13.46
C SER A 315 -16.28 4.35 -13.99
N ALA A 316 -16.03 5.65 -13.89
CA ALA A 316 -14.77 6.26 -14.33
C ALA A 316 -14.38 7.50 -13.50
N PRO A 317 -14.22 7.37 -12.17
CA PRO A 317 -13.73 8.46 -11.32
C PRO A 317 -12.43 9.06 -11.88
N ALA A 318 -12.36 10.40 -11.90
CA ALA A 318 -11.17 11.11 -12.32
C ALA A 318 -9.96 10.69 -11.49
N VAL A 319 -8.82 10.49 -12.14
CA VAL A 319 -7.53 10.37 -11.46
C VAL A 319 -7.27 11.74 -10.79
N PRO A 320 -6.95 11.79 -9.48
CA PRO A 320 -6.59 13.03 -8.83
C PRO A 320 -5.43 13.69 -9.59
N THR A 321 -5.53 14.99 -9.87
CA THR A 321 -4.46 15.74 -10.53
C THR A 321 -3.26 15.88 -9.59
N ILE A 322 -2.35 14.91 -9.64
CA ILE A 322 -1.06 14.98 -8.95
C ILE A 322 -0.12 15.84 -9.80
N PRO A 323 0.65 16.78 -9.22
CA PRO A 323 1.58 17.59 -10.00
C PRO A 323 2.81 16.76 -10.40
N ASP A 324 2.88 16.30 -11.65
CA ASP A 324 4.13 15.78 -12.26
C ASP A 324 5.23 16.78 -11.95
N SER A 325 6.13 16.34 -11.09
CA SER A 325 7.27 17.12 -10.62
C SER A 325 8.60 16.50 -11.09
N ALA A 326 8.56 15.41 -11.87
CA ALA A 326 9.70 14.52 -12.11
C ALA A 326 9.73 13.93 -13.53
N GLY A 327 9.62 14.80 -14.53
CA GLY A 327 9.42 14.43 -15.93
C GLY A 327 10.21 13.25 -16.52
N ASN A 328 9.55 12.62 -17.50
CA ASN A 328 9.76 11.32 -18.13
C ASN A 328 11.11 11.00 -18.82
N THR A 329 12.14 11.84 -18.67
CA THR A 329 13.46 11.63 -19.28
C THR A 329 14.59 12.10 -18.36
N LEU A 330 15.82 11.59 -18.58
CA LEU A 330 17.02 12.07 -17.89
C LEU A 330 17.25 13.60 -18.03
N GLY A 331 16.82 14.19 -19.16
CA GLY A 331 16.95 15.63 -19.41
C GLY A 331 15.91 16.49 -18.70
N THR A 332 14.75 15.91 -18.37
CA THR A 332 13.63 16.55 -17.64
C THR A 332 13.58 16.16 -16.17
N ALA A 333 14.54 15.36 -15.70
CA ALA A 333 14.57 14.80 -14.36
C ALA A 333 14.52 15.88 -13.26
N ARG A 334 13.74 15.63 -12.19
CA ARG A 334 13.65 16.48 -11.00
C ARG A 334 15.03 16.64 -10.38
N ASN A 335 15.65 17.80 -10.53
CA ASN A 335 16.96 18.06 -9.94
C ASN A 335 16.79 18.33 -8.43
N ILE A 336 17.12 17.33 -7.61
CA ILE A 336 17.09 17.47 -6.15
C ILE A 336 18.42 17.98 -5.59
N GLY A 337 19.43 18.21 -6.44
CA GLY A 337 20.73 18.76 -6.03
C GLY A 337 21.58 17.76 -5.24
N THR A 338 22.42 18.27 -4.33
CA THR A 338 23.28 17.41 -3.51
C THR A 338 22.48 16.66 -2.44
N LEU A 339 22.57 15.33 -2.44
CA LEU A 339 21.88 14.48 -1.47
C LEU A 339 22.74 14.34 -0.20
N SER A 340 22.25 14.92 0.90
CA SER A 340 22.84 14.79 2.24
C SER A 340 21.72 14.51 3.25
N GLY A 341 21.79 13.37 3.94
CA GLY A 341 20.67 12.90 4.77
C GLY A 341 19.49 12.38 3.94
N THR A 342 18.34 12.18 4.57
CA THR A 342 17.13 11.62 3.93
C THR A 342 16.23 12.73 3.36
N ARG A 343 15.68 12.50 2.17
CA ARG A 343 14.67 13.33 1.52
C ARG A 343 13.56 12.44 0.97
N THR A 344 12.32 12.90 1.07
CA THR A 344 11.13 12.15 0.64
C THR A 344 10.35 12.98 -0.38
N PHE A 345 9.83 12.29 -1.40
CA PHE A 345 9.05 12.84 -2.50
C PHE A 345 7.82 11.96 -2.73
N THR A 346 6.71 12.56 -3.16
CA THR A 346 5.49 11.84 -3.56
C THR A 346 5.14 12.26 -4.98
N ASP A 347 4.86 11.28 -5.83
CA ASP A 347 4.55 11.44 -7.26
C ASP A 347 3.71 10.21 -7.72
N PHE A 348 3.50 10.06 -9.02
CA PHE A 348 2.64 9.03 -9.62
C PHE A 348 3.25 8.49 -10.91
N VAL A 349 3.32 7.16 -11.03
CA VAL A 349 3.62 6.48 -12.31
C VAL A 349 2.42 5.69 -12.82
N GLY A 350 2.32 5.58 -14.14
CA GLY A 350 1.31 4.78 -14.81
C GLY A 350 1.30 4.91 -16.32
N SER A 351 0.21 4.46 -16.92
CA SER A 351 -0.04 4.50 -18.38
C SER A 351 -0.01 5.89 -19.03
N VAL A 352 -0.12 6.97 -18.26
CA VAL A 352 0.02 8.38 -18.73
C VAL A 352 1.31 9.04 -18.28
N ASP A 353 1.94 8.52 -17.22
CA ASP A 353 3.19 9.02 -16.66
C ASP A 353 4.16 7.85 -16.50
N THR A 354 4.86 7.55 -17.59
CA THR A 354 5.54 6.26 -17.73
C THR A 354 6.83 6.15 -16.92
N ASN A 355 7.39 7.27 -16.45
CA ASN A 355 8.67 7.33 -15.77
C ASN A 355 8.79 8.61 -14.93
N ASP A 356 9.13 8.47 -13.66
CA ASP A 356 9.59 9.60 -12.85
C ASP A 356 11.11 9.56 -12.68
N TYR A 357 11.82 10.56 -13.20
CA TYR A 357 13.28 10.67 -13.05
C TYR A 357 13.67 11.72 -12.00
N TYR A 358 14.50 11.33 -11.03
CA TYR A 358 15.09 12.21 -10.02
C TYR A 358 16.60 12.27 -10.19
N ARG A 359 17.16 13.47 -10.34
CA ARG A 359 18.61 13.70 -10.49
C ARG A 359 19.21 14.20 -9.20
N PHE A 360 20.27 13.56 -8.72
CA PHE A 360 21.00 13.99 -7.52
C PHE A 360 22.53 13.94 -7.70
N SER A 361 23.24 14.67 -6.85
CA SER A 361 24.71 14.65 -6.78
C SER A 361 25.21 14.23 -5.40
N LEU A 362 26.36 13.55 -5.38
CA LEU A 362 27.11 13.18 -4.18
C LEU A 362 28.47 13.89 -4.21
N GLY A 363 28.76 14.68 -3.18
CA GLY A 363 30.04 15.42 -3.07
C GLY A 363 31.22 14.54 -2.65
N THR A 364 30.94 13.41 -2.00
CA THR A 364 31.90 12.39 -1.60
C THR A 364 31.36 11.01 -1.96
N THR A 365 32.20 9.97 -1.85
CA THR A 365 31.68 8.61 -1.70
C THR A 365 30.68 8.57 -0.54
N SER A 366 29.57 7.85 -0.72
CA SER A 366 28.45 7.75 0.24
C SER A 366 27.77 6.37 0.16
N ASN A 367 27.40 5.84 1.32
CA ASN A 367 26.36 4.82 1.43
C ASN A 367 25.01 5.47 1.08
N PHE A 368 24.46 5.07 -0.05
CA PHE A 368 23.16 5.49 -0.57
C PHE A 368 22.09 4.46 -0.19
N SER A 369 20.90 4.95 0.12
CA SER A 369 19.69 4.16 0.31
C SER A 369 18.52 4.80 -0.45
N LEU A 370 17.66 3.95 -0.99
CA LEU A 370 16.40 4.28 -1.64
C LEU A 370 15.33 3.36 -1.07
N ALA A 371 14.15 3.91 -0.82
CA ALA A 371 12.93 3.15 -0.53
C ALA A 371 11.73 3.76 -1.28
N LEU A 372 10.99 2.94 -2.04
CA LEU A 372 9.69 3.31 -2.64
C LEU A 372 8.57 2.67 -1.80
N ASN A 373 7.62 3.48 -1.34
CA ASN A 373 6.54 3.03 -0.46
C ASN A 373 5.19 3.57 -0.94
N GLY A 374 4.09 3.12 -0.34
CA GLY A 374 2.75 3.68 -0.58
C GLY A 374 2.12 3.27 -1.91
N LEU A 375 2.62 2.19 -2.53
CA LEU A 375 2.13 1.66 -3.79
C LEU A 375 0.70 1.12 -3.66
N GLY A 376 -0.18 1.54 -4.59
CA GLY A 376 -1.51 0.97 -4.81
C GLY A 376 -1.56 -0.05 -5.96
N ALA A 377 -0.53 -0.08 -6.81
CA ALA A 377 -0.29 -1.07 -7.84
C ALA A 377 1.22 -1.19 -8.12
N ASP A 378 1.60 -2.10 -9.01
CA ASP A 378 2.98 -2.54 -9.23
C ASP A 378 3.87 -1.50 -9.95
N ALA A 379 5.00 -1.14 -9.35
CA ALA A 379 5.97 -0.19 -9.89
C ALA A 379 7.39 -0.44 -9.36
N ASP A 380 8.32 -0.51 -10.31
CA ASP A 380 9.73 -0.83 -10.12
C ASP A 380 10.58 0.44 -9.87
N VAL A 381 11.82 0.22 -9.41
CA VAL A 381 12.84 1.29 -9.32
C VAL A 381 14.18 0.90 -9.97
N GLN A 382 14.82 1.89 -10.60
CA GLN A 382 16.18 1.81 -11.12
C GLN A 382 17.05 2.95 -10.58
N LEU A 383 18.25 2.60 -10.15
CA LEU A 383 19.36 3.52 -9.91
C LEU A 383 20.25 3.53 -11.15
N LEU A 384 20.57 4.71 -11.67
CA LEU A 384 21.34 4.93 -12.90
C LEU A 384 22.54 5.85 -12.63
N ASN A 385 23.62 5.71 -13.40
CA ASN A 385 24.77 6.60 -13.34
C ASN A 385 24.56 7.89 -14.19
N SER A 386 25.56 8.78 -14.21
CA SER A 386 25.50 10.04 -14.95
C SER A 386 25.29 9.90 -16.46
N ALA A 387 25.60 8.75 -17.05
CA ALA A 387 25.39 8.43 -18.46
C ALA A 387 24.07 7.69 -18.73
N GLY A 388 23.19 7.54 -17.72
CA GLY A 388 21.94 6.81 -17.83
C GLY A 388 22.07 5.29 -17.79
N VAL A 389 23.28 4.75 -17.57
CA VAL A 389 23.52 3.30 -17.52
C VAL A 389 23.04 2.75 -16.18
N LEU A 390 22.36 1.60 -16.22
CA LEU A 390 21.85 0.90 -15.03
C LEU A 390 22.97 0.58 -14.05
N VAL A 391 22.73 0.94 -12.79
CA VAL A 391 23.60 0.62 -11.65
C VAL A 391 23.02 -0.53 -10.83
N GLN A 392 21.71 -0.47 -10.54
CA GLN A 392 20.97 -1.48 -9.79
C GLN A 392 19.47 -1.24 -9.99
N SER A 393 18.65 -2.29 -9.89
CA SER A 393 17.18 -2.21 -9.85
C SER A 393 16.61 -2.93 -8.62
N SER A 394 15.36 -2.65 -8.31
CA SER A 394 14.51 -3.41 -7.40
C SER A 394 13.16 -3.60 -8.11
N LEU A 395 12.60 -4.81 -8.02
CA LEU A 395 11.52 -5.37 -8.86
C LEU A 395 10.55 -6.23 -8.01
N ALA A 396 10.09 -5.69 -6.89
CA ALA A 396 9.26 -6.36 -5.89
C ALA A 396 7.77 -6.30 -6.27
N SER A 397 7.31 -7.35 -6.95
CA SER A 397 5.94 -7.48 -7.48
C SER A 397 4.81 -7.05 -6.53
N GLY A 398 3.76 -6.45 -7.09
CA GLY A 398 2.54 -6.04 -6.40
C GLY A 398 2.67 -4.71 -5.68
N THR A 399 2.16 -4.61 -4.45
CA THR A 399 2.23 -3.37 -3.64
C THR A 399 3.36 -3.41 -2.62
N ASN A 400 4.40 -4.24 -2.85
CA ASN A 400 5.51 -4.39 -1.92
C ASN A 400 6.47 -3.19 -2.03
N PRO A 401 7.05 -2.69 -0.92
CA PRO A 401 8.02 -1.60 -0.99
C PRO A 401 9.30 -1.98 -1.73
N GLU A 402 9.74 -1.13 -2.65
CA GLU A 402 11.04 -1.30 -3.30
C GLU A 402 12.17 -0.74 -2.44
N SER A 403 13.35 -1.33 -2.53
CA SER A 403 14.54 -0.75 -1.90
C SER A 403 15.85 -1.05 -2.64
N ILE A 404 16.78 -0.09 -2.57
CA ILE A 404 18.15 -0.23 -3.05
C ILE A 404 19.08 0.35 -1.98
N THR A 405 20.10 -0.42 -1.56
CA THR A 405 21.19 0.10 -0.73
C THR A 405 22.53 -0.19 -1.40
N ARG A 406 23.41 0.81 -1.49
CA ARG A 406 24.70 0.68 -2.17
C ARG A 406 25.69 1.76 -1.77
N THR A 407 26.98 1.46 -1.73
CA THR A 407 28.00 2.52 -1.72
C THR A 407 28.17 3.09 -3.14
N LEU A 408 28.05 4.41 -3.26
CA LEU A 408 28.26 5.20 -4.48
C LEU A 408 29.50 6.09 -4.32
N ALA A 409 30.22 6.34 -5.40
CA ALA A 409 31.30 7.33 -5.42
C ALA A 409 30.72 8.75 -5.44
N SER A 410 31.57 9.77 -5.32
CA SER A 410 31.17 11.14 -5.68
C SER A 410 30.80 11.20 -7.17
N GLY A 411 29.73 11.91 -7.51
CA GLY A 411 29.22 11.94 -8.87
C GLY A 411 27.76 12.39 -8.97
N THR A 412 27.23 12.36 -10.20
CA THR A 412 25.79 12.54 -10.48
C THR A 412 25.16 11.18 -10.75
N TYR A 413 23.97 10.98 -10.20
CA TYR A 413 23.17 9.77 -10.34
C TYR A 413 21.71 10.13 -10.60
N TYR A 414 20.96 9.17 -11.13
CA TYR A 414 19.51 9.29 -11.32
C TYR A 414 18.79 8.12 -10.65
N VAL A 415 17.61 8.39 -10.11
CA VAL A 415 16.61 7.38 -9.80
C VAL A 415 15.52 7.48 -10.86
N ARG A 416 15.04 6.33 -11.32
CA ARG A 416 13.88 6.18 -12.19
C ARG A 416 12.85 5.32 -11.45
N VAL A 417 11.65 5.83 -11.24
CA VAL A 417 10.47 5.03 -10.88
C VAL A 417 9.70 4.78 -12.18
N TYR A 418 9.15 3.58 -12.39
CA TYR A 418 8.33 3.28 -13.58
C TYR A 418 7.32 2.17 -13.29
N PRO A 419 6.17 2.14 -13.99
CA PRO A 419 5.08 1.21 -13.67
C PRO A 419 5.31 -0.16 -14.28
N PHE A 420 5.10 -1.23 -13.51
CA PHE A 420 5.13 -2.59 -14.05
C PHE A 420 3.87 -2.85 -14.89
N ASN A 421 4.05 -3.29 -16.14
CA ASN A 421 2.99 -3.48 -17.14
C ASN A 421 2.03 -2.27 -17.32
N GLY A 422 2.48 -1.04 -17.04
CA GLY A 422 1.67 0.17 -17.17
C GLY A 422 0.62 0.35 -16.06
N SER A 423 0.77 -0.36 -14.94
CA SER A 423 -0.06 -0.21 -13.73
C SER A 423 0.00 1.22 -13.19
N ASN A 424 -1.14 1.77 -12.79
CA ASN A 424 -1.21 3.14 -12.27
C ASN A 424 -1.08 3.14 -10.74
N THR A 425 -0.07 3.83 -10.19
CA THR A 425 0.17 3.89 -8.74
C THR A 425 0.78 5.22 -8.28
N ASN A 426 0.30 5.70 -7.14
CA ASN A 426 0.98 6.73 -6.36
C ASN A 426 2.16 6.10 -5.63
N TYR A 427 3.14 6.91 -5.23
CA TYR A 427 4.22 6.43 -4.36
C TYR A 427 4.77 7.51 -3.42
N SER A 428 5.60 7.07 -2.47
CA SER A 428 6.47 7.87 -1.62
C SER A 428 7.91 7.36 -1.73
N LEU A 429 8.75 8.11 -2.45
CA LEU A 429 10.15 7.82 -2.71
C LEU A 429 11.01 8.52 -1.66
N SER A 430 11.70 7.75 -0.82
CA SER A 430 12.69 8.25 0.14
C SER A 430 14.09 7.91 -0.32
N LEU A 431 14.93 8.93 -0.49
CA LEU A 431 16.34 8.82 -0.88
C LEU A 431 17.21 9.32 0.27
N SER A 432 18.28 8.60 0.60
CA SER A 432 19.27 9.08 1.57
C SER A 432 20.70 8.77 1.14
N ALA A 433 21.63 9.60 1.60
CA ALA A 433 23.05 9.35 1.46
C ALA A 433 23.81 9.82 2.71
N SER A 434 24.72 8.96 3.19
CA SER A 434 25.67 9.26 4.26
C SER A 434 27.07 8.79 3.83
N PRO A 435 28.17 9.47 4.21
CA PRO A 435 29.52 8.96 3.93
C PRO A 435 29.70 7.52 4.45
N PRO A 436 30.48 6.64 3.78
CA PRO A 436 30.81 5.34 4.33
C PRO A 436 31.49 5.53 5.68
N SER A 437 31.27 4.58 6.59
CA SER A 437 31.87 4.55 7.92
C SER A 437 33.37 4.86 7.87
N GLN A 438 33.74 6.10 8.21
CA GLN A 438 35.13 6.53 8.42
C GLN A 438 35.73 5.93 9.70
N PHE A 439 34.91 5.25 10.49
CA PHE A 439 35.24 4.66 11.77
C PHE A 439 36.26 3.51 11.63
N ASN A 440 37.42 3.69 12.27
CA ASN A 440 38.44 2.68 12.49
C ASN A 440 38.35 2.16 13.93
N SER A 441 38.51 0.86 14.16
CA SER A 441 38.41 0.30 15.51
C SER A 441 39.48 0.76 16.51
N THR A 442 40.58 1.34 16.01
CA THR A 442 41.68 1.88 16.81
C THR A 442 41.40 3.34 17.21
N TYR A 443 41.06 4.20 16.24
CA TYR A 443 41.00 5.66 16.39
C TYR A 443 39.64 6.30 16.14
N GLY A 444 38.59 5.49 15.98
CA GLY A 444 37.24 5.96 15.67
C GLY A 444 37.23 6.76 14.38
N TYR A 445 36.68 7.96 14.42
CA TYR A 445 36.57 8.84 13.25
C TYR A 445 37.86 9.62 12.92
N GLY A 446 38.88 9.56 13.77
CA GLY A 446 40.17 10.25 13.57
C GLY A 446 40.33 11.48 14.47
N LEU A 447 41.30 12.32 14.14
CA LEU A 447 41.71 13.51 14.88
C LEU A 447 40.64 14.63 14.81
N ALA A 448 40.23 15.17 15.95
CA ALA A 448 39.31 16.30 16.00
C ALA A 448 39.89 17.54 15.28
N ASN A 449 39.08 18.20 14.45
CA ASN A 449 39.48 19.34 13.62
C ASN A 449 38.49 20.50 13.78
N ALA A 450 38.87 21.55 14.50
CA ALA A 450 38.02 22.69 14.80
C ALA A 450 37.73 23.55 13.56
N ALA A 451 38.71 23.78 12.68
CA ALA A 451 38.49 24.49 11.41
C ALA A 451 37.36 23.85 10.58
N ALA A 452 37.34 22.52 10.49
CA ALA A 452 36.32 21.78 9.75
C ALA A 452 35.00 21.67 10.52
N ALA A 453 35.04 21.43 11.84
CA ALA A 453 33.85 21.30 12.67
C ALA A 453 33.08 22.62 12.80
N VAL A 454 33.78 23.74 13.02
CA VAL A 454 33.18 25.07 13.15
C VAL A 454 32.69 25.60 11.80
N ALA A 455 33.40 25.33 10.69
CA ALA A 455 32.90 25.61 9.36
C ALA A 455 31.54 24.93 9.12
N ARG A 456 31.43 23.63 9.39
CA ARG A 456 30.17 22.88 9.25
C ARG A 456 29.07 23.30 10.23
N ALA A 457 29.43 23.69 11.45
CA ALA A 457 28.49 24.29 12.41
C ALA A 457 27.78 25.55 11.86
N THR A 458 28.45 26.28 10.95
CA THR A 458 27.92 27.47 10.26
C THR A 458 27.40 27.18 8.85
N GLY A 459 27.23 25.90 8.47
CA GLY A 459 26.68 25.49 7.18
C GLY A 459 27.67 25.45 6.01
N GLN A 460 28.97 25.66 6.26
CA GLN A 460 30.01 25.61 5.22
C GLN A 460 30.48 24.16 4.99
N THR A 461 30.71 23.79 3.73
CA THR A 461 31.15 22.43 3.34
C THR A 461 32.67 22.26 3.35
N THR A 462 33.41 23.36 3.20
CA THR A 462 34.88 23.40 3.23
C THR A 462 35.39 23.86 4.60
N PRO A 463 36.48 23.29 5.15
CA PRO A 463 37.13 23.81 6.34
C PRO A 463 37.60 25.26 6.17
N PHE A 464 37.80 25.97 7.28
CA PHE A 464 38.46 27.28 7.23
C PHE A 464 39.90 27.14 6.70
N ALA A 465 40.37 28.18 6.01
CA ALA A 465 41.73 28.25 5.51
C ALA A 465 42.74 28.22 6.67
N SER A 466 43.81 27.44 6.50
CA SER A 466 44.90 27.34 7.47
C SER A 466 45.52 28.70 7.79
N VAL A 467 45.92 28.88 9.04
CA VAL A 467 46.67 30.04 9.54
C VAL A 467 48.04 29.57 10.01
N PRO A 468 49.01 30.47 10.25
CA PRO A 468 50.30 30.08 10.82
C PRO A 468 50.13 29.44 12.20
N ASP A 469 50.80 28.29 12.42
CA ASP A 469 50.86 27.62 13.72
C ASP A 469 51.38 28.56 14.81
N LEU A 470 50.80 28.47 16.01
CA LEU A 470 51.28 29.16 17.22
C LEU A 470 52.63 28.60 17.68
N GLY A 471 52.81 27.29 17.52
CA GLY A 471 54.03 26.56 17.85
C GLY A 471 54.31 26.46 19.35
N GLY A 472 55.54 26.03 19.66
CA GLY A 472 56.02 25.89 21.04
C GLY A 472 55.12 25.00 21.90
N ASN A 473 54.54 25.58 22.94
CA ASN A 473 53.66 24.89 23.89
C ASN A 473 52.19 24.78 23.41
N ASN A 474 51.78 25.56 22.42
CA ASN A 474 50.40 25.58 21.90
C ASN A 474 50.13 24.54 20.80
N TRP A 475 51.08 23.64 20.52
CA TRP A 475 51.01 22.63 19.45
C TRP A 475 49.72 21.78 19.44
N GLY A 476 49.07 21.59 20.60
CA GLY A 476 47.80 20.88 20.69
C GLY A 476 46.66 21.65 20.02
N ASN A 477 46.65 22.97 20.14
CA ASN A 477 45.70 23.87 19.47
C ASN A 477 45.92 23.86 17.95
N ASP A 478 47.18 23.94 17.53
CA ASP A 478 47.60 23.86 16.13
C ASP A 478 47.15 22.52 15.53
N LEU A 479 47.38 21.41 16.26
CA LEU A 479 47.04 20.07 15.78
C LEU A 479 45.52 19.82 15.67
N VAL A 480 44.69 20.48 16.48
CA VAL A 480 43.22 20.45 16.31
C VAL A 480 42.68 21.60 15.45
N ASN A 481 43.54 22.38 14.80
CA ASN A 481 43.15 23.53 13.96
C ASN A 481 42.24 24.56 14.67
N ALA A 482 42.50 24.83 15.94
CA ALA A 482 41.79 25.86 16.71
C ALA A 482 42.10 27.30 16.26
N PRO A 483 43.34 27.68 15.92
CA PRO A 483 43.67 29.04 15.46
C PRO A 483 42.87 29.50 14.24
N GLU A 484 42.54 28.60 13.31
CA GLU A 484 41.69 28.89 12.15
C GLU A 484 40.26 29.28 12.54
N ALA A 485 39.71 28.70 13.61
CA ALA A 485 38.41 29.09 14.14
C ALA A 485 38.48 30.45 14.86
N TRP A 486 39.56 30.71 15.59
CA TRP A 486 39.80 32.00 16.26
C TRP A 486 39.96 33.14 15.25
N ALA A 487 40.62 32.89 14.12
CA ALA A 487 40.75 33.84 13.01
C ALA A 487 39.40 34.20 12.35
N ARG A 488 38.33 33.45 12.63
CA ARG A 488 36.94 33.77 12.25
C ARG A 488 36.11 34.38 13.40
N GLY A 489 36.74 34.68 14.54
CA GLY A 489 36.10 35.26 15.73
C GLY A 489 35.40 34.26 16.64
N TYR A 490 35.48 32.96 16.36
CA TYR A 490 34.92 31.92 17.23
C TYR A 490 35.94 31.54 18.30
N THR A 491 35.63 31.85 19.55
CA THR A 491 36.54 31.65 20.70
C THR A 491 35.91 30.84 21.83
N GLY A 492 34.69 30.32 21.65
CA GLY A 492 33.92 29.68 22.72
C GLY A 492 33.12 30.67 23.58
N ARG A 493 33.16 31.97 23.25
CA ARG A 493 32.44 33.02 23.98
C ARG A 493 30.95 32.73 24.09
N GLY A 494 30.43 32.82 25.31
CA GLY A 494 29.03 32.56 25.64
C GLY A 494 28.72 31.09 25.95
N VAL A 495 29.68 30.18 25.79
CA VAL A 495 29.53 28.76 26.16
C VAL A 495 30.09 28.52 27.56
N VAL A 496 29.30 27.85 28.40
CA VAL A 496 29.74 27.33 29.71
C VAL A 496 30.15 25.86 29.54
N VAL A 497 31.35 25.55 30.01
CA VAL A 497 31.93 24.20 30.01
C VAL A 497 32.14 23.78 31.46
N ALA A 498 31.46 22.72 31.89
CA ALA A 498 31.69 22.13 33.21
C ALA A 498 32.90 21.19 33.16
N VAL A 499 33.79 21.30 34.15
CA VAL A 499 34.94 20.42 34.34
C VAL A 499 34.67 19.58 35.59
N ILE A 500 34.37 18.30 35.40
CA ILE A 500 34.14 17.35 36.49
C ILE A 500 35.46 16.62 36.78
N ASP A 501 36.17 17.04 37.84
CA ASP A 501 37.58 16.67 38.07
C ASP A 501 38.05 16.87 39.54
N SER A 502 39.35 17.02 39.81
CA SER A 502 39.95 17.26 41.14
C SER A 502 39.75 18.68 41.70
N GLY A 503 39.08 19.57 40.95
CA GLY A 503 38.94 20.99 41.26
C GLY A 503 39.84 21.89 40.40
N VAL A 504 39.51 23.18 40.36
CA VAL A 504 40.17 24.19 39.52
C VAL A 504 40.71 25.30 40.42
N ASP A 505 41.97 25.70 40.20
CA ASP A 505 42.55 26.87 40.85
C ASP A 505 41.91 28.15 40.30
N ILE A 506 40.79 28.56 40.91
CA ILE A 506 40.02 29.75 40.53
C ILE A 506 40.82 31.06 40.68
N ASN A 507 41.97 31.04 41.36
CA ASN A 507 42.85 32.21 41.49
C ASN A 507 43.95 32.26 40.41
N HIS A 508 44.08 31.20 39.60
CA HIS A 508 45.10 31.11 38.56
C HIS A 508 44.94 32.27 37.57
N GLN A 509 46.01 33.03 37.35
CA GLN A 509 46.02 34.27 36.57
C GLN A 509 45.46 34.11 35.15
N ASP A 510 45.61 32.91 34.60
CA ASP A 510 45.23 32.53 33.24
C ASP A 510 43.80 31.94 33.13
N LEU A 511 43.17 31.65 34.27
CA LEU A 511 41.81 31.05 34.33
C LEU A 511 40.77 31.96 34.97
N ARG A 512 41.14 32.79 35.96
CA ARG A 512 40.22 33.57 36.80
C ARG A 512 39.22 34.44 36.01
N ASN A 513 39.61 34.93 34.83
CA ASN A 513 38.78 35.76 33.96
C ASN A 513 37.79 34.94 33.09
N ASN A 514 38.02 33.63 32.98
CA ASN A 514 37.27 32.66 32.19
C ASN A 514 36.54 31.64 33.08
N LEU A 515 36.23 31.99 34.33
CA LEU A 515 35.38 31.19 35.19
C LEU A 515 33.89 31.44 34.89
N TRP A 516 33.07 30.43 35.13
CA TRP A 516 31.64 30.59 35.29
C TRP A 516 31.36 31.09 36.70
N THR A 517 30.41 32.01 36.82
CA THR A 517 29.91 32.55 38.08
C THR A 517 28.41 32.29 38.15
N ASN A 518 27.90 31.66 39.22
CA ASN A 518 26.46 31.59 39.44
C ASN A 518 25.92 32.99 39.75
N SER A 519 25.34 33.66 38.76
CA SER A 519 24.85 35.04 38.91
C SER A 519 23.54 35.15 39.71
N ARG A 520 23.09 34.06 40.33
CA ARG A 520 21.90 34.01 41.20
C ARG A 520 22.26 33.92 42.69
N GLU A 521 23.52 33.68 43.01
CA GLU A 521 24.04 33.58 44.39
C GLU A 521 24.71 34.86 44.86
N ILE A 522 24.65 35.15 46.16
CA ILE A 522 25.34 36.27 46.81
C ILE A 522 26.52 35.75 47.62
N ALA A 523 27.70 35.78 47.00
CA ALA A 523 28.94 35.20 47.53
C ALA A 523 29.24 35.47 49.01
N GLY A 524 29.22 34.40 49.81
CA GLY A 524 29.63 34.35 51.21
C GLY A 524 28.53 34.70 52.21
N ASN A 525 27.26 34.61 51.83
CA ASN A 525 26.14 34.90 52.75
C ASN A 525 25.69 33.67 53.57
N GLY A 526 26.12 32.45 53.22
CA GLY A 526 25.74 31.21 53.87
C GLY A 526 24.33 30.72 53.51
N ILE A 527 23.77 31.18 52.40
CA ILE A 527 22.41 30.88 51.92
C ILE A 527 22.49 30.22 50.53
N ASP A 528 21.50 29.39 50.21
CA ASP A 528 21.21 28.89 48.87
C ASP A 528 20.17 29.86 48.27
N ASP A 529 20.65 30.92 47.62
CA ASP A 529 19.82 32.04 47.16
C ASP A 529 18.95 31.63 45.97
N ASP A 530 19.51 30.82 45.06
CA ASP A 530 18.84 30.35 43.84
C ASP A 530 17.96 29.10 44.07
N ARG A 531 18.11 28.45 45.24
CA ARG A 531 17.37 27.27 45.72
C ARG A 531 17.63 26.00 44.91
N ASN A 532 18.83 25.85 44.36
CA ASN A 532 19.26 24.66 43.65
C ASN A 532 19.73 23.51 44.59
N GLY A 533 19.88 23.79 45.89
CA GLY A 533 20.33 22.85 46.91
C GLY A 533 21.81 22.99 47.31
N TYR A 534 22.53 24.00 46.80
CA TYR A 534 23.98 24.15 46.89
C TYR A 534 24.38 25.57 47.35
N VAL A 535 24.43 25.78 48.66
CA VAL A 535 24.76 27.06 49.35
C VAL A 535 26.07 27.69 48.84
N ASP A 536 26.03 28.95 48.40
CA ASP A 536 27.20 29.73 47.97
C ASP A 536 28.01 29.06 46.82
N ASP A 537 27.36 28.41 45.85
CA ASP A 537 28.00 27.63 44.77
C ASP A 537 28.63 28.47 43.62
N ILE A 538 29.23 29.62 43.98
CA ILE A 538 29.64 30.72 43.10
C ILE A 538 30.39 30.28 41.83
N TYR A 539 31.30 29.32 41.91
CA TYR A 539 32.12 28.86 40.77
C TYR A 539 31.85 27.40 40.38
N GLY A 540 30.80 26.80 40.94
CA GLY A 540 30.50 25.37 40.93
C GLY A 540 30.52 24.77 42.33
N TRP A 541 30.59 23.44 42.40
CA TRP A 541 30.43 22.69 43.64
C TRP A 541 31.50 21.60 43.85
N ASN A 542 31.78 21.26 45.10
CA ASN A 542 32.59 20.10 45.48
C ASN A 542 31.69 18.98 46.01
N PHE A 543 31.60 17.88 45.26
CA PHE A 543 30.83 16.68 45.58
C PHE A 543 31.58 15.67 46.46
N GLY A 544 32.85 15.92 46.80
CA GLY A 544 33.70 14.96 47.52
C GLY A 544 33.09 14.45 48.81
N ILE A 545 33.19 13.15 49.08
CA ILE A 545 32.67 12.54 50.31
C ILE A 545 33.41 13.13 51.51
N GLY A 546 32.65 13.64 52.49
CA GLY A 546 33.17 14.39 53.64
C GLY A 546 33.64 15.83 53.31
N GLN A 547 33.42 16.29 52.08
CA GLN A 547 33.83 17.61 51.58
C GLN A 547 32.73 18.27 50.72
N ASN A 548 31.46 17.87 50.92
CA ASN A 548 30.33 18.29 50.08
C ASN A 548 29.95 19.77 50.36
N ASN A 549 30.58 20.72 49.65
CA ASN A 549 30.49 22.16 49.89
C ASN A 549 30.91 23.00 48.65
N ASN A 550 30.95 24.32 48.78
CA ASN A 550 31.36 25.23 47.70
C ASN A 550 32.88 25.34 47.45
N ASN A 551 33.74 24.55 48.12
CA ASN A 551 35.19 24.65 47.96
C ASN A 551 35.70 23.88 46.71
N VAL A 552 35.56 24.53 45.56
CA VAL A 552 35.97 24.01 44.24
C VAL A 552 37.48 23.98 43.99
N LEU A 553 38.30 24.53 44.89
CA LEU A 553 39.76 24.57 44.74
C LEU A 553 40.37 23.15 44.74
N PRO A 554 41.49 22.93 44.04
CA PRO A 554 42.23 21.68 44.10
C PRO A 554 42.73 21.40 45.52
N GLY A 555 42.82 20.12 45.90
CA GLY A 555 43.45 19.75 47.16
C GLY A 555 44.97 19.97 47.16
N THR A 556 45.59 19.89 48.34
CA THR A 556 47.05 20.10 48.52
C THR A 556 47.81 18.82 48.89
N THR A 557 47.10 17.69 48.99
CA THR A 557 47.61 16.43 49.57
C THR A 557 48.41 15.53 48.60
N SER A 558 48.37 15.80 47.30
CA SER A 558 49.06 15.00 46.28
C SER A 558 49.39 15.84 45.05
N SER A 559 50.30 15.35 44.21
CA SER A 559 50.61 15.96 42.92
C SER A 559 49.46 15.86 41.91
N GLY A 560 48.61 14.83 42.02
CA GLY A 560 47.46 14.61 41.15
C GLY A 560 46.36 15.68 41.30
N GLN A 561 46.32 16.40 42.42
CA GLN A 561 45.27 17.39 42.69
C GLN A 561 45.23 18.54 41.68
N GLY A 562 46.34 18.84 40.99
CA GLY A 562 46.40 19.86 39.95
C GLY A 562 45.75 19.47 38.62
N HIS A 563 45.30 18.22 38.47
CA HIS A 563 44.76 17.68 37.22
C HIS A 563 43.58 18.48 36.66
N GLY A 564 42.55 18.78 37.46
CA GLY A 564 41.41 19.58 37.03
C GLY A 564 41.75 21.01 36.58
N THR A 565 42.81 21.60 37.16
CA THR A 565 43.34 22.90 36.72
C THR A 565 44.02 22.79 35.35
N HIS A 566 44.74 21.71 35.08
CA HIS A 566 45.38 21.44 33.77
C HIS A 566 44.34 21.18 32.67
N VAL A 567 43.29 20.43 33.01
CA VAL A 567 42.12 20.19 32.16
C VAL A 567 41.40 21.51 31.84
N ALA A 568 41.15 22.37 32.85
CA ALA A 568 40.50 23.67 32.66
C ALA A 568 41.32 24.62 31.75
N GLY A 569 42.65 24.68 31.91
CA GLY A 569 43.51 25.49 31.04
C GLY A 569 43.50 25.04 29.59
N THR A 570 43.49 23.73 29.34
CA THR A 570 43.44 23.16 27.99
C THR A 570 42.14 23.58 27.27
N ILE A 571 41.03 23.72 28.01
CA ILE A 571 39.76 24.22 27.48
C ILE A 571 39.80 25.74 27.29
N ALA A 572 40.11 26.51 28.34
CA ALA A 572 39.85 27.95 28.36
C ALA A 572 40.87 28.80 29.14
N ALA A 573 42.16 28.44 29.15
CA ALA A 573 43.21 29.41 29.49
C ALA A 573 43.12 30.63 28.55
N ALA A 574 43.33 31.83 29.09
CA ALA A 574 43.01 33.07 28.39
C ALA A 574 44.05 33.42 27.31
N ASN A 575 43.61 34.02 26.20
CA ASN A 575 44.52 34.57 25.20
C ASN A 575 45.03 35.94 25.68
N ASN A 576 46.00 35.93 26.62
CA ASN A 576 46.50 37.12 27.34
C ASN A 576 48.03 37.34 27.22
N GLY A 577 48.74 36.48 26.48
CA GLY A 577 50.20 36.53 26.33
C GLY A 577 51.02 35.92 27.47
N ILE A 578 50.36 35.28 28.44
CA ILE A 578 50.96 34.53 29.56
C ILE A 578 50.69 33.03 29.30
N GLY A 579 51.60 32.15 29.73
CA GLY A 579 51.28 30.72 29.83
C GLY A 579 51.00 30.03 28.49
N MET A 580 49.74 29.69 28.26
CA MET A 580 49.23 29.09 27.02
C MET A 580 47.76 29.49 26.79
N THR A 581 47.24 29.26 25.59
CA THR A 581 45.85 29.63 25.25
C THR A 581 44.99 28.39 25.12
N GLY A 582 43.86 28.31 25.82
CA GLY A 582 42.94 27.18 25.72
C GLY A 582 42.23 27.11 24.35
N VAL A 583 41.83 25.91 23.92
CA VAL A 583 41.16 25.71 22.61
C VAL A 583 39.94 26.62 22.44
N ALA A 584 39.21 26.87 23.51
CA ALA A 584 38.06 27.78 23.59
C ALA A 584 38.31 28.88 24.65
N HIS A 585 39.37 29.68 24.45
CA HIS A 585 39.86 30.73 25.35
C HIS A 585 38.88 31.89 25.69
N GLY A 586 37.63 31.86 25.21
CA GLY A 586 36.53 32.76 25.58
C GLY A 586 35.35 32.07 26.28
N SER A 587 35.38 30.75 26.46
CA SER A 587 34.39 29.99 27.23
C SER A 587 34.53 30.21 28.73
N ARG A 588 33.49 29.86 29.49
CA ARG A 588 33.48 29.94 30.96
C ARG A 588 33.55 28.55 31.60
N ILE A 589 34.47 28.35 32.53
CA ILE A 589 34.68 27.09 33.26
C ILE A 589 33.84 27.05 34.54
N MET A 590 32.92 26.09 34.61
CA MET A 590 32.24 25.71 35.85
C MET A 590 33.03 24.56 36.50
N SER A 591 33.52 24.76 37.73
CA SER A 591 34.42 23.81 38.39
C SER A 591 33.64 22.85 39.29
N LEU A 592 33.54 21.58 38.89
CA LEU A 592 32.85 20.54 39.66
C LEU A 592 33.87 19.57 40.23
N ARG A 593 34.21 19.77 41.50
CA ARG A 593 35.21 18.96 42.18
C ARG A 593 34.58 17.65 42.66
N MET A 594 35.19 16.52 42.32
CA MET A 594 34.72 15.19 42.71
C MET A 594 35.33 14.68 44.03
N GLY A 595 36.38 15.33 44.54
CA GLY A 595 37.04 14.97 45.80
C GLY A 595 38.55 15.21 45.75
N ASN A 596 39.30 14.49 46.59
CA ASN A 596 40.75 14.39 46.52
C ASN A 596 41.18 13.23 45.60
N VAL A 597 42.33 13.40 44.96
CA VAL A 597 43.02 12.38 44.17
C VAL A 597 44.38 12.02 44.78
N ASP A 598 44.81 10.77 44.61
CA ASP A 598 46.16 10.30 44.95
C ASP A 598 47.19 10.70 43.89
N ASN A 599 48.47 10.33 44.09
CA ASN A 599 49.54 10.57 43.12
C ASN A 599 49.40 9.75 41.81
N SER A 600 48.45 8.82 41.73
CA SER A 600 48.09 8.08 40.50
C SER A 600 46.85 8.67 39.80
N GLY A 601 46.33 9.81 40.27
CA GLY A 601 45.12 10.44 39.73
C GLY A 601 43.81 9.74 40.12
N ARG A 602 43.82 8.83 41.11
CA ARG A 602 42.62 8.09 41.54
C ARG A 602 41.92 8.81 42.68
N PHE A 603 40.60 8.97 42.60
CA PHE A 603 39.81 9.62 43.64
C PHE A 603 39.79 8.78 44.93
N THR A 604 40.19 9.38 46.05
CA THR A 604 40.22 8.72 47.37
C THR A 604 38.92 8.88 48.16
N ASN A 605 38.12 9.90 47.83
CA ASN A 605 36.82 10.20 48.45
C ASN A 605 35.83 10.74 47.39
N GLY A 606 35.74 10.04 46.25
CA GLY A 606 34.94 10.45 45.10
C GLY A 606 33.43 10.58 45.41
N GLY A 607 32.84 11.72 45.07
CA GLY A 607 31.41 12.03 45.20
C GLY A 607 30.49 11.32 44.19
N SER A 608 29.26 11.81 44.00
CA SER A 608 28.34 11.25 43.01
C SER A 608 28.50 11.90 41.63
N LEU A 609 29.12 11.19 40.68
CA LEU A 609 29.29 11.67 39.30
C LEU A 609 27.94 11.96 38.62
N ALA A 610 26.90 11.18 38.93
CA ALA A 610 25.55 11.40 38.40
C ALA A 610 24.94 12.72 38.90
N GLN A 611 25.22 13.13 40.15
CA GLN A 611 24.79 14.43 40.67
C GLN A 611 25.59 15.57 40.03
N ALA A 612 26.91 15.43 39.88
CA ALA A 612 27.75 16.43 39.22
C ALA A 612 27.33 16.68 37.75
N ILE A 613 26.98 15.63 36.99
CA ILE A 613 26.44 15.77 35.63
C ILE A 613 25.11 16.54 35.65
N ARG A 614 24.19 16.24 36.58
CA ARG A 614 22.90 16.94 36.68
C ARG A 614 23.07 18.41 37.05
N TYR A 615 23.86 18.69 38.09
CA TYR A 615 24.24 20.04 38.48
C TYR A 615 24.77 20.84 37.29
N ALA A 616 25.69 20.27 36.49
CA ALA A 616 26.22 20.96 35.30
C ALA A 616 25.13 21.35 34.30
N VAL A 617 24.23 20.39 33.99
CA VAL A 617 23.11 20.61 33.06
C VAL A 617 22.15 21.68 33.59
N ASP A 618 21.78 21.58 34.86
CA ASP A 618 20.75 22.42 35.47
C ASP A 618 21.26 23.85 35.73
N ASN A 619 22.56 24.02 35.96
CA ASN A 619 23.24 25.32 36.05
C ASN A 619 23.78 25.85 34.71
N GLY A 620 23.31 25.29 33.58
CA GLY A 620 23.46 25.89 32.26
C GLY A 620 24.76 25.58 31.51
N ALA A 621 25.53 24.57 31.93
CA ALA A 621 26.63 24.07 31.12
C ALA A 621 26.10 23.47 29.80
N ARG A 622 26.72 23.85 28.68
CA ARG A 622 26.41 23.27 27.36
C ARG A 622 27.38 22.14 26.97
N VAL A 623 28.54 22.10 27.61
CA VAL A 623 29.55 21.06 27.46
C VAL A 623 29.98 20.58 28.85
N ILE A 624 30.18 19.28 29.01
CA ILE A 624 30.69 18.69 30.25
C ILE A 624 31.92 17.86 29.90
N ASN A 625 33.10 18.26 30.37
CA ASN A 625 34.31 17.48 30.25
C ASN A 625 34.48 16.57 31.48
N MET A 626 34.66 15.26 31.23
CA MET A 626 34.97 14.24 32.23
C MET A 626 36.32 13.60 31.90
N SER A 627 37.39 14.15 32.44
CA SER A 627 38.76 13.63 32.30
C SER A 627 39.07 12.53 33.33
N LEU A 628 38.10 11.64 33.57
CA LEU A 628 38.13 10.63 34.63
C LEU A 628 37.57 9.28 34.17
N GLY A 629 37.89 8.24 34.93
CA GLY A 629 37.20 6.94 34.88
C GLY A 629 36.25 6.80 36.08
N TRP A 630 35.11 6.13 35.90
CA TRP A 630 34.11 5.94 36.95
C TRP A 630 33.48 4.54 36.93
N PRO A 631 33.08 3.97 38.08
CA PRO A 631 32.22 2.78 38.11
C PRO A 631 30.92 2.98 37.32
N ASP A 632 30.43 1.92 36.69
CA ASP A 632 29.17 1.95 35.95
C ASP A 632 27.96 1.77 36.87
N SER A 633 26.89 2.54 36.65
CA SER A 633 25.65 2.46 37.44
C SER A 633 24.43 2.95 36.64
N PRO A 634 23.20 2.54 37.00
CA PRO A 634 21.97 3.04 36.39
C PRO A 634 21.82 4.58 36.51
N GLU A 635 22.26 5.16 37.63
CA GLU A 635 22.19 6.59 37.91
C GLU A 635 23.11 7.39 36.98
N LEU A 636 24.32 6.88 36.72
CA LEU A 636 25.26 7.47 35.77
C LEU A 636 24.68 7.46 34.35
N ARG A 637 24.16 6.32 33.88
CA ARG A 637 23.51 6.22 32.56
C ARG A 637 22.33 7.18 32.44
N SER A 638 21.49 7.25 33.47
CA SER A 638 20.36 8.17 33.56
C SER A 638 20.79 9.65 33.56
N ALA A 639 21.92 10.00 34.16
CA ALA A 639 22.48 11.35 34.12
C ALA A 639 23.07 11.71 32.74
N LEU A 640 23.75 10.77 32.07
CA LEU A 640 24.24 10.94 30.69
C LEU A 640 23.07 11.11 29.70
N ALA A 641 22.02 10.31 29.83
CA ALA A 641 20.80 10.44 29.04
C ALA A 641 20.08 11.78 29.29
N TYR A 642 20.07 12.25 30.55
CA TYR A 642 19.54 13.57 30.91
C TYR A 642 20.33 14.72 30.29
N ALA A 643 21.67 14.68 30.32
CA ALA A 643 22.49 15.68 29.64
C ALA A 643 22.17 15.72 28.14
N ALA A 644 22.08 14.56 27.49
CA ALA A 644 21.73 14.48 26.07
C ALA A 644 20.32 15.04 25.76
N SER A 645 19.30 14.72 26.57
CA SER A 645 17.93 15.21 26.37
C SER A 645 17.76 16.70 26.66
N ARG A 646 18.63 17.28 27.50
CA ARG A 646 18.73 18.71 27.80
C ARG A 646 19.67 19.48 26.85
N ASN A 647 20.10 18.85 25.76
CA ASN A 647 20.97 19.43 24.73
C ASN A 647 22.38 19.85 25.23
N VAL A 648 22.92 19.08 26.17
CA VAL A 648 24.27 19.20 26.73
C VAL A 648 25.15 18.09 26.18
N ILE A 649 26.40 18.42 25.84
CA ILE A 649 27.34 17.49 25.23
C ILE A 649 28.36 17.05 26.28
N THR A 650 28.33 15.77 26.63
CA THR A 650 29.35 15.14 27.47
C THR A 650 30.54 14.72 26.62
N VAL A 651 31.75 15.04 27.06
CA VAL A 651 33.03 14.68 26.42
C VAL A 651 33.87 13.95 27.47
N SER A 652 34.32 12.74 27.15
CA SER A 652 34.92 11.83 28.13
C SER A 652 36.22 11.21 27.65
N ALA A 653 37.24 11.21 28.49
CA ALA A 653 38.50 10.51 28.27
C ALA A 653 38.25 9.00 28.07
N ALA A 654 38.84 8.40 27.03
CA ALA A 654 38.62 6.98 26.73
C ALA A 654 39.22 6.00 27.76
N GLY A 655 40.17 6.45 28.58
CA GLY A 655 40.96 5.66 29.53
C GLY A 655 42.38 5.36 29.04
N ASN A 656 43.26 4.97 29.95
CA ASN A 656 44.72 4.89 29.75
C ASN A 656 45.27 3.47 29.94
N GLU A 657 44.45 2.45 29.71
CA GLU A 657 44.75 1.04 30.02
C GLU A 657 45.00 0.18 28.76
N THR A 658 45.22 0.82 27.60
CA THR A 658 45.47 0.17 26.28
C THR A 658 44.36 -0.80 25.83
N GLN A 659 43.13 -0.64 26.34
CA GLN A 659 42.01 -1.52 26.04
C GLN A 659 41.50 -1.33 24.61
N SER A 660 40.92 -2.39 24.04
CA SER A 660 40.34 -2.39 22.68
C SER A 660 39.07 -1.54 22.54
N SER A 661 38.54 -0.98 23.62
CA SER A 661 37.31 -0.16 23.66
C SER A 661 37.36 0.82 24.85
N PRO A 662 36.56 1.90 24.87
CA PRO A 662 36.62 2.88 25.95
C PRO A 662 36.15 2.37 27.33
N GLY A 663 36.66 3.00 28.38
CA GLY A 663 36.19 2.85 29.77
C GLY A 663 34.87 3.58 30.04
N THR A 664 34.37 3.51 31.28
CA THR A 664 33.19 4.27 31.74
C THR A 664 33.65 5.64 32.27
N PRO A 665 32.99 6.77 31.94
CA PRO A 665 31.73 6.90 31.20
C PRO A 665 31.84 6.85 29.66
N ALA A 666 33.04 7.00 29.08
CA ALA A 666 33.23 7.23 27.65
C ALA A 666 32.63 6.16 26.70
N ARG A 667 32.48 4.91 27.15
CA ARG A 667 31.82 3.83 26.38
C ARG A 667 30.37 4.12 25.99
N TYR A 668 29.69 5.00 26.72
CA TYR A 668 28.33 5.40 26.41
C TYR A 668 28.23 6.38 25.24
N ALA A 669 29.36 6.80 24.63
CA ALA A 669 29.38 7.63 23.42
C ALA A 669 28.76 6.95 22.17
N THR A 670 28.33 5.69 22.24
CA THR A 670 27.40 5.08 21.27
C THR A 670 26.00 5.71 21.32
N GLU A 671 25.58 6.17 22.49
CA GLU A 671 24.23 6.68 22.77
C GLU A 671 24.25 8.16 23.17
N TRP A 672 25.14 8.54 24.11
CA TRP A 672 25.24 9.87 24.71
C TRP A 672 26.69 10.36 24.80
N GLY A 673 26.95 11.57 24.30
CA GLY A 673 28.28 12.20 24.40
C GLY A 673 29.31 11.74 23.37
N VAL A 674 30.58 12.00 23.68
CA VAL A 674 31.77 11.79 22.85
C VAL A 674 32.88 11.12 23.66
N SER A 675 33.52 10.11 23.08
CA SER A 675 34.70 9.43 23.62
C SER A 675 35.98 10.02 22.99
N VAL A 676 37.03 10.23 23.78
CA VAL A 676 38.26 10.86 23.28
C VAL A 676 39.51 10.04 23.59
N GLY A 677 40.17 9.55 22.54
CA GLY A 677 41.49 8.91 22.59
C GLY A 677 42.64 9.92 22.42
N ALA A 678 43.86 9.52 22.77
CA ALA A 678 45.04 10.40 22.78
C ALA A 678 46.00 10.14 21.60
N VAL A 679 46.56 11.22 21.05
CA VAL A 679 47.72 11.22 20.13
C VAL A 679 48.86 12.09 20.65
N ASN A 680 50.07 11.87 20.14
CA ASN A 680 51.22 12.75 20.30
C ASN A 680 51.30 13.83 19.19
N ARG A 681 52.35 14.66 19.23
CA ARG A 681 52.64 15.71 18.23
C ARG A 681 52.77 15.20 16.80
N ASP A 682 53.28 13.97 16.63
CA ASP A 682 53.47 13.33 15.34
C ASP A 682 52.21 12.61 14.82
N ARG A 683 51.05 12.84 15.46
CA ARG A 683 49.75 12.18 15.19
C ARG A 683 49.73 10.68 15.47
N VAL A 684 50.77 10.15 16.12
CA VAL A 684 50.83 8.75 16.54
C VAL A 684 49.93 8.57 17.77
N ILE A 685 49.12 7.50 17.74
CA ILE A 685 48.23 7.13 18.83
C ILE A 685 49.04 6.82 20.08
N ALA A 686 48.69 7.43 21.21
CA ALA A 686 49.37 7.21 22.47
C ALA A 686 49.30 5.72 22.86
N SER A 687 50.43 5.17 23.30
CA SER A 687 50.56 3.74 23.65
C SER A 687 49.50 3.32 24.67
N PHE A 688 49.26 4.15 25.69
CA PHE A 688 48.28 3.94 26.76
C PHE A 688 46.80 4.10 26.35
N SER A 689 46.48 4.82 25.27
CA SER A 689 45.09 5.22 24.99
C SER A 689 44.19 4.00 24.77
N ASN A 690 43.04 3.94 25.44
CA ASN A 690 42.00 3.00 25.01
C ASN A 690 41.55 3.34 23.59
N ARG A 691 41.14 2.30 22.85
CA ARG A 691 40.75 2.37 21.44
C ARG A 691 39.22 2.53 21.28
N ALA A 692 38.76 2.74 20.05
CA ALA A 692 37.34 2.99 19.76
C ALA A 692 36.42 1.75 19.87
N GLY A 693 36.94 0.54 19.71
CA GLY A 693 36.14 -0.69 19.61
C GLY A 693 35.58 -0.92 18.21
N SER A 694 34.83 -2.01 17.98
CA SER A 694 34.31 -2.37 16.65
C SER A 694 32.96 -1.74 16.30
N ASN A 695 32.25 -1.12 17.26
CA ASN A 695 30.94 -0.52 17.04
C ASN A 695 31.05 0.88 16.42
N SER A 696 30.73 1.02 15.14
CA SER A 696 30.80 2.31 14.42
C SER A 696 29.84 3.39 14.90
N GLN A 697 28.85 3.07 15.74
CA GLN A 697 28.03 4.09 16.41
C GLN A 697 28.81 4.86 17.48
N MET A 698 29.91 4.30 18.01
CA MET A 698 30.75 4.93 19.02
C MET A 698 31.29 6.27 18.50
N GLN A 699 30.83 7.38 19.08
CA GLN A 699 31.30 8.73 18.73
C GLN A 699 32.69 8.96 19.34
N HIS A 700 33.70 8.27 18.82
CA HIS A 700 35.09 8.34 19.26
C HIS A 700 35.94 9.14 18.29
N VAL A 701 36.69 10.10 18.82
CA VAL A 701 37.69 10.92 18.11
C VAL A 701 39.01 10.93 18.88
N MET A 702 40.08 11.33 18.20
CA MET A 702 41.41 11.47 18.79
C MET A 702 41.74 12.95 19.01
N ALA A 703 42.55 13.26 20.01
CA ALA A 703 43.03 14.60 20.29
C ALA A 703 44.41 14.59 21.01
N PRO A 704 45.12 15.72 21.06
CA PRO A 704 46.44 15.82 21.71
C PRO A 704 46.38 15.39 23.18
N GLY A 705 47.17 14.38 23.55
CA GLY A 705 47.16 13.82 24.92
C GLY A 705 48.51 13.30 25.41
N VAL A 706 49.61 13.61 24.72
CA VAL A 706 50.98 13.28 25.13
C VAL A 706 51.81 14.56 25.17
N GLN A 707 52.43 14.89 26.30
CA GLN A 707 53.14 16.15 26.55
C GLN A 707 52.29 17.39 26.25
N VAL A 708 51.09 17.44 26.83
CA VAL A 708 50.20 18.61 26.75
C VAL A 708 50.58 19.61 27.84
N TYR A 709 50.93 20.84 27.44
CA TYR A 709 51.26 21.93 28.35
C TYR A 709 50.02 22.71 28.74
N SER A 710 49.77 22.90 30.05
CA SER A 710 48.64 23.68 30.55
C SER A 710 48.89 24.18 31.99
N THR A 711 47.93 24.92 32.53
CA THR A 711 47.91 25.55 33.85
C THR A 711 47.96 24.54 35.01
N LEU A 712 48.66 24.88 36.09
CA LEU A 712 48.77 24.09 37.32
C LEU A 712 48.59 25.00 38.56
N PRO A 713 48.10 24.48 39.69
CA PRO A 713 47.78 25.30 40.86
C PRO A 713 48.97 26.11 41.36
N GLY A 714 48.69 27.37 41.75
CA GLY A 714 49.69 28.34 42.21
C GLY A 714 50.39 29.09 41.09
N ASN A 715 49.66 29.48 40.03
CA ASN A 715 50.19 30.20 38.85
C ASN A 715 51.34 29.46 38.12
N ARG A 716 51.33 28.13 38.14
CA ARG A 716 52.34 27.29 37.50
C ARG A 716 51.81 26.72 36.18
N TYR A 717 52.68 26.12 35.41
CA TYR A 717 52.35 25.43 34.18
C TYR A 717 53.19 24.16 34.07
N GLY A 718 52.71 23.15 33.34
CA GLY A 718 53.45 21.91 33.19
C GLY A 718 52.86 20.98 32.14
N PHE A 719 53.63 19.94 31.82
CA PHE A 719 53.26 18.90 30.88
C PHE A 719 52.58 17.74 31.62
N LEU A 720 51.47 17.24 31.07
CA LEU A 720 50.83 15.98 31.49
C LEU A 720 50.54 15.10 30.27
N ASP A 721 50.39 13.80 30.54
CA ASP A 721 50.06 12.75 29.58
C ASP A 721 48.75 12.05 29.99
N GLY A 722 47.87 11.79 29.03
CA GLY A 722 46.65 11.01 29.24
C GLY A 722 45.53 11.32 28.24
N THR A 723 44.57 10.40 28.12
CA THR A 723 43.27 10.70 27.46
C THR A 723 42.51 11.81 28.18
N SER A 724 42.83 12.03 29.46
CA SER A 724 42.44 13.18 30.28
C SER A 724 42.90 14.54 29.75
N MET A 725 43.98 14.61 28.96
CA MET A 725 44.46 15.83 28.29
C MET A 725 43.90 15.94 26.86
N ALA A 726 43.51 14.81 26.25
CA ALA A 726 42.85 14.78 24.94
C ALA A 726 41.39 15.24 25.02
N SER A 727 40.62 14.74 26.01
CA SER A 727 39.23 15.13 26.26
C SER A 727 38.99 16.65 26.29
N PRO A 728 39.75 17.48 27.04
CA PRO A 728 39.52 18.92 27.10
C PRO A 728 39.79 19.66 25.79
N HIS A 729 40.70 19.18 24.93
CA HIS A 729 40.84 19.76 23.59
C HIS A 729 39.52 19.62 22.82
N VAL A 730 38.90 18.44 22.84
CA VAL A 730 37.62 18.18 22.17
C VAL A 730 36.46 18.94 22.82
N ALA A 731 36.44 19.07 24.15
CA ALA A 731 35.47 19.91 24.85
C ALA A 731 35.59 21.38 24.40
N GLY A 732 36.81 21.88 24.20
CA GLY A 732 37.08 23.16 23.57
C GLY A 732 36.56 23.24 22.12
N VAL A 733 36.84 22.24 21.28
CA VAL A 733 36.31 22.20 19.90
C VAL A 733 34.78 22.27 19.88
N VAL A 734 34.10 21.51 20.75
CA VAL A 734 32.65 21.57 20.89
C VAL A 734 32.18 22.95 21.35
N ALA A 735 32.89 23.60 22.28
CA ALA A 735 32.56 24.96 22.72
C ALA A 735 32.77 26.00 21.60
N LEU A 736 33.80 25.85 20.75
CA LEU A 736 33.96 26.66 19.53
C LEU A 736 32.75 26.50 18.59
N MET A 737 32.33 25.26 18.31
CA MET A 737 31.16 24.96 17.46
C MET A 737 29.88 25.61 18.02
N LEU A 738 29.66 25.52 19.33
CA LEU A 738 28.47 26.09 19.99
C LEU A 738 28.52 27.62 20.09
N SER A 739 29.70 28.23 20.14
CA SER A 739 29.84 29.69 20.01
C SER A 739 29.57 30.19 18.59
N ALA A 740 29.78 29.34 17.58
CA ALA A 740 29.49 29.65 16.18
C ALA A 740 28.02 29.41 15.82
N ASN A 741 27.38 28.40 16.41
CA ASN A 741 25.96 28.12 16.27
C ASN A 741 25.38 27.56 17.59
N PRO A 742 24.76 28.41 18.44
CA PRO A 742 24.27 28.00 19.76
C PRO A 742 23.06 27.05 19.68
N ASN A 743 22.38 27.02 18.53
CA ASN A 743 21.16 26.25 18.29
C ASN A 743 21.42 24.79 17.88
N LEU A 744 22.69 24.38 17.72
CA LEU A 744 23.00 22.98 17.41
C LEU A 744 22.48 22.04 18.50
N THR A 745 21.88 20.95 18.06
CA THR A 745 21.50 19.82 18.91
C THR A 745 22.72 18.93 19.23
N SER A 746 22.69 18.21 20.35
CA SER A 746 23.74 17.27 20.76
C SER A 746 23.99 16.19 19.68
N ALA A 747 22.93 15.75 18.98
CA ALA A 747 23.06 14.87 17.82
C ALA A 747 23.81 15.53 16.64
N GLN A 748 23.48 16.78 16.29
CA GLN A 748 24.19 17.52 15.24
C GLN A 748 25.64 17.81 15.62
N VAL A 749 25.94 18.19 16.87
CA VAL A 749 27.32 18.41 17.33
C VAL A 749 28.15 17.14 17.16
N ARG A 750 27.66 15.98 17.66
CA ARG A 750 28.37 14.70 17.52
C ARG A 750 28.60 14.33 16.06
N SER A 751 27.56 14.46 15.23
CA SER A 751 27.64 14.17 13.79
C SER A 751 28.61 15.09 13.03
N ILE A 752 28.63 16.39 13.36
CA ILE A 752 29.57 17.34 12.77
C ILE A 752 31.00 17.01 13.22
N LEU A 753 31.21 16.80 14.52
CA LEU A 753 32.53 16.49 15.08
C LEU A 753 33.14 15.22 14.46
N THR A 754 32.37 14.13 14.36
CA THR A 754 32.86 12.88 13.76
C THR A 754 33.03 12.97 12.25
N SER A 755 32.10 13.59 11.53
CA SER A 755 32.21 13.71 10.06
C SER A 755 33.25 14.72 9.56
N SER A 756 33.74 15.60 10.44
CA SER A 756 34.79 16.60 10.16
C SER A 756 36.18 16.20 10.67
N ALA A 757 36.28 15.07 11.40
CA ALA A 757 37.55 14.56 11.90
C ALA A 757 38.53 14.25 10.76
N THR A 758 39.81 14.53 11.00
CA THR A 758 40.91 14.27 10.07
C THR A 758 41.43 12.85 10.29
N ARG A 759 41.44 12.04 9.24
CA ARG A 759 41.89 10.65 9.32
C ARG A 759 43.35 10.57 9.77
N LEU A 760 43.65 9.66 10.72
CA LEU A 760 45.02 9.29 11.03
C LEU A 760 45.56 8.34 9.95
N ALA A 761 46.78 8.64 9.48
CA ALA A 761 47.48 7.89 8.44
C ALA A 761 47.99 6.53 8.95
#